data_AF-A0A563BFK4-F1
#
_entry.id   AF-A0A563BFK4-F1
#
_cell.length_a   1.000
_cell.length_b   1.000
_cell.length_c   1.000
_cell.angle_alpha   90.00
_cell.angle_beta   90.00
_cell.angle_gamma   90.00
#
_symmetry.space_group_name_H-M   'P 1'
#
loop_
_entity.id
_entity.type
_entity.pdbx_description
1 polymer ?
#
loop_
_entity_poly.entity_id
_entity_poly.type
_entity_poly.pdbx_seq_one_letter_code
_entity_poly.pdbx_strand_id
1 'polypeptide(L)'
;MNVIHSIEDNDSQIIHVSVNSNDRGATGEKGDSVVNVKITDTNRLEATLSNGQTIDGGAIPAIKTRRVFIANMDGIKRTYILPISIESSQVSYILMNGVVYSDGYVLQSGEITLNYDDLPAGRLEIVLNDNSSSSGGNISINGKTGDINLKTINGANLDGDGNIELATLDVFNSEVRDREKTDSELRDSLNNHATRISNNESAINSHSDNLSSLNANISSVNNQMTVLNNDVHEVSENYVPKTRRINDKFLSHDIRLTADDVEALPITAGATHPVRGELVVNGHVTAENATQDSHLVTKAQLDAKVAEVVNSAPETLNTLEELAKSLGDDPNFATTVANRIGTVDKKIDAEVSKLSTKVEANTEGLNSVAQKATTNSTNISLLNSAVATDKLSSDTQFSKVAKEQSGQNSLISDILNAFSKESGKGTNLKLNSSATKILGMSIYGNTEQVKTTGKNMLKITARTAPSQGISSTVSDDGTVTYSGTTTGSWANITDYTVFPTPLPAGTYTFSIDHSRTYRVVFKYKLADNTISDVIANLTATSTSNTFTVTQPIIAGYLFISAANGSILKDTIKAQLEVGDTATDYELYTGGLASPSPQLPQTINKVSGAGIYIQSKNLFNTRFGNRTLNNVEIKTYEDGSFSLNGTVSIGSSLITPTYTKSFIPAGKYKLVVEHLGGTVEKNFAGANFVASIPIQKGSVVYSSYLRPEDLNGGTKIFDVNITDVLDEKYTPFVWIPHNEATNQGFWNYKNLRLRITLVKDGEDTEFTPFDSNTTSTALPELNKIGNYQDRVYSKDGKWYLEKNTGTKTFDGSESWVKTSEDNVNIYYLTNSINSVSDYPDGFSTHFKNAKAYPNKADTFAIRGGGSSIFFNHGTITTINEWKTWLNSNNVIVVFPTLPVITEITDPTTLAQLNKLMEARTYDGLTNISVTGTDLTPEIKVKYMRKIGE
;
A
#
# COMPACT_ATOMS: atom_id res chain seq x y z
N MET A 1 -26.52 -15.67 64.76
CA MET A 1 -27.00 -16.73 63.85
C MET A 1 -27.83 -15.99 62.80
N ASN A 2 -27.44 -15.98 61.52
CA ASN A 2 -28.24 -15.31 60.50
C ASN A 2 -29.52 -16.13 60.31
N VAL A 3 -30.67 -15.59 60.72
CA VAL A 3 -31.96 -16.24 60.47
C VAL A 3 -32.52 -15.63 59.19
N ILE A 4 -32.67 -16.47 58.16
CA ILE A 4 -33.29 -16.08 56.89
C ILE A 4 -34.79 -16.33 57.04
N HIS A 5 -35.58 -15.28 56.95
CA HIS A 5 -37.04 -15.36 56.88
C HIS A 5 -37.47 -15.20 55.43
N SER A 6 -38.35 -16.08 54.98
CA SER A 6 -39.00 -16.01 53.67
C SER A 6 -40.37 -15.35 53.86
N ILE A 7 -40.59 -14.20 53.25
CA ILE A 7 -41.85 -13.45 53.34
C ILE A 7 -42.50 -13.49 51.97
N GLU A 8 -43.74 -13.98 51.89
CA GLU A 8 -44.56 -13.88 50.70
C GLU A 8 -45.28 -12.52 50.71
N ASP A 9 -45.10 -11.73 49.65
CA ASP A 9 -45.93 -10.54 49.44
C ASP A 9 -47.35 -10.96 48.99
N ASN A 10 -48.32 -10.04 49.05
CA ASN A 10 -49.73 -10.21 48.73
C ASN A 10 -50.00 -10.72 47.29
N ASP A 11 -48.98 -10.76 46.42
CA ASP A 11 -49.02 -11.34 45.06
C ASP A 11 -48.20 -12.66 44.94
N SER A 12 -47.93 -13.34 46.06
CA SER A 12 -47.32 -14.69 46.16
C SER A 12 -45.88 -14.84 45.64
N GLN A 13 -45.04 -13.79 45.78
CA GLN A 13 -43.59 -13.89 45.55
C GLN A 13 -42.83 -13.97 46.87
N ILE A 14 -41.92 -14.96 46.99
CA ILE A 14 -41.12 -15.21 48.20
C ILE A 14 -39.87 -14.31 48.22
N ILE A 15 -39.76 -13.44 49.21
CA ILE A 15 -38.60 -12.57 49.47
C ILE A 15 -37.82 -13.13 50.68
N HIS A 16 -36.53 -13.43 50.48
CA HIS A 16 -35.65 -13.90 51.55
C HIS A 16 -34.94 -12.74 52.25
N VAL A 17 -35.25 -12.51 53.52
CA VAL A 17 -34.65 -11.46 54.36
C VAL A 17 -33.74 -12.11 55.40
N SER A 18 -32.45 -11.77 55.38
CA SER A 18 -31.46 -12.23 56.37
C SER A 18 -31.31 -11.17 57.47
N VAL A 19 -31.61 -11.54 58.71
CA VAL A 19 -31.45 -10.66 59.87
C VAL A 19 -30.28 -11.15 60.72
N ASN A 20 -29.29 -10.30 60.95
CA ASN A 20 -28.12 -10.62 61.75
C ASN A 20 -28.35 -10.22 63.22
N SER A 21 -28.44 -11.20 64.11
CA SER A 21 -28.85 -11.01 65.50
C SER A 21 -27.81 -10.36 66.43
N ASN A 22 -26.69 -9.83 65.91
CA ASN A 22 -25.62 -9.23 66.72
C ASN A 22 -25.54 -7.70 66.66
N ASP A 23 -26.34 -7.02 65.83
CA ASP A 23 -26.32 -5.54 65.77
C ASP A 23 -27.34 -4.93 66.74
N ARG A 24 -26.82 -4.38 67.83
CA ARG A 24 -27.58 -3.69 68.88
C ARG A 24 -28.06 -2.32 68.40
N GLY A 25 -29.38 -2.17 68.26
CA GLY A 25 -30.06 -0.87 68.10
C GLY A 25 -31.36 -0.83 68.90
N ALA A 26 -31.32 -0.11 70.02
CA ALA A 26 -32.41 0.40 70.86
C ALA A 26 -33.74 -0.39 70.94
N THR A 27 -33.98 -1.03 72.11
CA THR A 27 -35.29 -1.35 72.76
C THR A 27 -35.68 -2.82 73.06
N GLY A 28 -34.86 -3.84 72.78
CA GLY A 28 -35.10 -5.23 73.25
C GLY A 28 -33.97 -5.79 74.16
N GLU A 29 -34.31 -6.58 75.19
CA GLU A 29 -33.32 -7.22 76.07
C GLU A 29 -32.59 -8.40 75.40
N LYS A 30 -31.40 -8.74 75.93
CA LYS A 30 -30.47 -9.70 75.32
C LYS A 30 -31.02 -11.14 75.42
N GLY A 31 -31.62 -11.63 74.34
CA GLY A 31 -32.12 -13.01 74.23
C GLY A 31 -33.36 -13.16 73.35
N ASP A 32 -34.05 -12.07 73.03
CA ASP A 32 -35.23 -12.11 72.19
C ASP A 32 -34.89 -12.37 70.71
N SER A 33 -35.61 -13.29 70.08
CA SER A 33 -35.47 -13.66 68.67
C SER A 33 -36.57 -13.00 67.85
N VAL A 34 -36.29 -12.65 66.59
CA VAL A 34 -37.34 -12.22 65.64
C VAL A 34 -38.22 -13.42 65.35
N VAL A 35 -39.53 -13.29 65.57
CA VAL A 35 -40.51 -14.37 65.36
C VAL A 35 -41.38 -14.15 64.12
N ASN A 36 -41.51 -12.91 63.66
CA ASN A 36 -42.23 -12.59 62.43
C ASN A 36 -41.70 -11.31 61.77
N VAL A 37 -41.75 -11.24 60.45
CA VAL A 37 -41.35 -10.07 59.65
C VAL A 37 -42.39 -9.88 58.53
N LYS A 38 -42.90 -8.65 58.35
CA LYS A 38 -43.87 -8.32 57.29
C LYS A 38 -43.50 -7.03 56.58
N ILE A 39 -44.03 -6.85 55.37
CA ILE A 39 -43.99 -5.58 54.63
C ILE A 39 -45.34 -4.88 54.82
N THR A 40 -45.31 -3.59 55.17
CA THR A 40 -46.51 -2.77 55.33
C THR A 40 -46.99 -2.24 53.98
N ASP A 41 -48.26 -1.82 53.90
CA ASP A 41 -48.88 -1.23 52.70
C ASP A 41 -48.19 0.06 52.18
N THR A 42 -47.31 0.68 52.97
CA THR A 42 -46.44 1.80 52.56
C THR A 42 -45.01 1.37 52.15
N ASN A 43 -44.78 0.10 51.83
CA ASN A 43 -43.50 -0.50 51.43
C ASN A 43 -42.35 -0.36 52.46
N ARG A 44 -42.67 -0.47 53.77
CA ARG A 44 -41.69 -0.52 54.88
C ARG A 44 -41.65 -1.90 55.52
N LEU A 45 -40.51 -2.29 56.09
CA LEU A 45 -40.31 -3.58 56.75
C LEU A 45 -40.54 -3.45 58.26
N GLU A 46 -41.43 -4.26 58.82
CA GLU A 46 -41.71 -4.36 60.26
C GLU A 46 -41.34 -5.75 60.79
N ALA A 47 -40.68 -5.80 61.96
CA ALA A 47 -40.32 -7.05 62.63
C ALA A 47 -40.96 -7.14 64.02
N THR A 48 -41.44 -8.34 64.38
CA THR A 48 -41.97 -8.65 65.72
C THR A 48 -41.00 -9.57 66.46
N LEU A 49 -40.65 -9.21 67.69
CA LEU A 49 -39.76 -9.97 68.57
C LEU A 49 -40.52 -11.02 69.40
N SER A 50 -39.81 -12.02 69.92
CA SER A 50 -40.37 -13.11 70.76
C SER A 50 -41.05 -12.64 72.03
N ASN A 51 -40.76 -11.41 72.48
CA ASN A 51 -41.42 -10.77 73.62
C ASN A 51 -42.72 -10.01 73.25
N GLY A 52 -43.10 -10.00 71.96
CA GLY A 52 -44.32 -9.38 71.45
C GLY A 52 -44.19 -7.92 71.00
N GLN A 53 -43.02 -7.27 71.11
CA GLN A 53 -42.81 -5.91 70.60
C GLN A 53 -42.63 -5.88 69.07
N THR A 54 -43.20 -4.86 68.43
CA THR A 54 -43.04 -4.55 67.01
C THR A 54 -42.08 -3.38 66.82
N ILE A 55 -41.12 -3.51 65.92
CA ILE A 55 -40.15 -2.45 65.60
C ILE A 55 -40.34 -2.02 64.14
N ASP A 56 -40.67 -0.73 63.93
CA ASP A 56 -40.76 -0.10 62.61
C ASP A 56 -39.36 0.32 62.14
N GLY A 57 -39.02 -0.03 60.90
CA GLY A 57 -37.71 0.10 60.25
C GLY A 57 -37.17 1.52 60.03
N GLY A 58 -37.53 2.48 60.88
CA GLY A 58 -36.94 3.83 60.90
C GLY A 58 -35.74 4.00 61.83
N ALA A 59 -35.50 3.11 62.80
CA ALA A 59 -34.53 3.36 63.88
C ALA A 59 -33.71 2.14 64.35
N ILE A 60 -33.23 1.29 63.43
CA ILE A 60 -32.18 0.29 63.73
C ILE A 60 -30.98 0.53 62.80
N PRO A 61 -29.73 0.70 63.32
CA PRO A 61 -28.57 1.12 62.50
C PRO A 61 -28.01 0.08 61.50
N ALA A 62 -28.59 -1.12 61.38
CA ALA A 62 -28.01 -2.18 60.57
C ALA A 62 -29.02 -3.08 59.84
N ILE A 63 -30.23 -2.57 59.55
CA ILE A 63 -31.01 -3.11 58.45
C ILE A 63 -30.60 -2.29 57.22
N LYS A 64 -29.77 -2.87 56.33
CA LYS A 64 -29.60 -2.35 54.97
C LYS A 64 -30.95 -2.49 54.26
N THR A 65 -31.86 -1.55 54.51
CA THR A 65 -33.18 -1.47 53.89
C THR A 65 -32.97 -1.27 52.40
N ARG A 66 -33.08 -2.36 51.65
CA ARG A 66 -33.14 -2.31 50.20
C ARG A 66 -34.52 -1.74 49.84
N ARG A 67 -34.58 -0.60 49.14
CA ARG A 67 -35.88 -0.09 48.65
C ARG A 67 -36.35 -1.01 47.52
N VAL A 68 -37.59 -1.46 47.63
CA VAL A 68 -38.27 -2.31 46.67
C VAL A 68 -39.20 -1.43 45.84
N PHE A 69 -39.07 -1.47 44.53
CA PHE A 69 -39.97 -0.75 43.62
C PHE A 69 -40.55 -1.72 42.59
N ILE A 70 -41.78 -1.47 42.17
CA ILE A 70 -42.49 -2.30 41.19
C ILE A 70 -42.65 -1.47 39.91
N ALA A 71 -42.08 -1.95 38.80
CA ALA A 71 -42.24 -1.33 37.49
C ALA A 71 -43.02 -2.26 36.56
N ASN A 72 -43.86 -1.68 35.71
CA ASN A 72 -44.67 -2.42 34.75
C ASN A 72 -43.96 -2.37 33.39
N MET A 73 -43.48 -3.51 32.91
CA MET A 73 -42.81 -3.63 31.60
C MET A 73 -43.52 -4.72 30.81
N ASP A 74 -43.97 -4.40 29.60
CA ASP A 74 -44.69 -5.30 28.69
C ASP A 74 -45.93 -5.98 29.29
N GLY A 75 -46.68 -5.24 30.13
CA GLY A 75 -47.89 -5.74 30.78
C GLY A 75 -47.65 -6.65 31.99
N ILE A 76 -46.39 -6.82 32.43
CA ILE A 76 -46.02 -7.61 33.60
C ILE A 76 -45.35 -6.72 34.66
N LYS A 77 -45.89 -6.69 35.88
CA LYS A 77 -45.29 -6.00 37.02
C LYS A 77 -44.10 -6.80 37.54
N ARG A 78 -42.91 -6.19 37.56
CA ARG A 78 -41.67 -6.79 38.08
C ARG A 78 -41.13 -5.97 39.25
N THR A 79 -40.68 -6.68 40.27
CA THR A 79 -40.19 -6.13 41.53
C THR A 79 -38.67 -6.03 41.51
N TYR A 80 -38.12 -4.85 41.73
CA TYR A 80 -36.69 -4.56 41.73
C TYR A 80 -36.23 -4.13 43.13
N ILE A 81 -35.07 -4.65 43.57
CA ILE A 81 -34.53 -4.42 44.89
C ILE A 81 -33.17 -3.71 44.77
N LEU A 82 -33.07 -2.45 45.17
CA LEU A 82 -31.81 -1.67 45.12
C LEU A 82 -31.06 -1.65 46.47
N PRO A 83 -29.73 -1.84 46.50
CA PRO A 83 -28.91 -1.56 47.68
C PRO A 83 -28.59 -0.07 47.81
N ILE A 84 -28.83 0.55 48.98
CA ILE A 84 -28.73 2.01 49.17
C ILE A 84 -27.37 2.54 49.68
N SER A 85 -26.33 1.72 49.75
CA SER A 85 -25.00 2.19 50.14
C SER A 85 -24.15 2.53 48.91
N ILE A 86 -24.36 3.71 48.33
CA ILE A 86 -23.43 4.29 47.35
C ILE A 86 -23.05 5.68 47.89
N GLU A 87 -21.80 5.83 48.33
CA GLU A 87 -21.24 7.14 48.65
C GLU A 87 -21.26 8.01 47.38
N SER A 88 -21.49 9.31 47.53
CA SER A 88 -21.66 10.29 46.43
C SER A 88 -20.51 10.36 45.42
N SER A 89 -19.41 9.64 45.64
CA SER A 89 -18.26 9.50 44.75
C SER A 89 -18.28 8.25 43.85
N GLN A 90 -19.29 7.37 43.96
CA GLN A 90 -19.39 6.15 43.15
C GLN A 90 -20.76 5.97 42.47
N VAL A 91 -21.30 7.01 41.85
CA VAL A 91 -22.43 6.85 40.91
C VAL A 91 -21.90 6.98 39.49
N SER A 92 -21.38 5.88 38.97
CA SER A 92 -21.27 5.67 37.53
C SER A 92 -22.03 4.39 37.22
N TYR A 93 -23.14 4.53 36.49
CA TYR A 93 -23.98 3.46 35.91
C TYR A 93 -25.02 2.80 36.82
N ILE A 94 -26.29 3.13 36.56
CA ILE A 94 -27.42 2.22 36.81
C ILE A 94 -27.43 1.23 35.64
N LEU A 95 -26.83 0.04 35.81
CA LEU A 95 -27.01 -1.07 34.88
C LEU A 95 -28.30 -1.82 35.25
N MET A 96 -29.37 -1.60 34.50
CA MET A 96 -30.50 -2.53 34.49
C MET A 96 -30.05 -3.79 33.74
N ASN A 97 -29.84 -4.90 34.46
CA ASN A 97 -29.46 -6.19 33.88
C ASN A 97 -30.53 -6.71 32.91
N GLY A 98 -30.38 -6.40 31.62
CA GLY A 98 -31.03 -7.08 30.51
C GLY A 98 -30.17 -8.23 30.01
N VAL A 99 -30.81 -9.33 29.58
CA VAL A 99 -30.14 -10.52 29.02
C VAL A 99 -29.44 -10.17 27.71
N VAL A 100 -28.21 -10.65 27.55
CA VAL A 100 -27.29 -10.37 26.44
C VAL A 100 -27.81 -10.91 25.10
N TYR A 101 -27.92 -10.05 24.08
CA TYR A 101 -27.84 -10.42 22.67
C TYR A 101 -26.81 -9.54 21.96
N SER A 102 -26.21 -10.08 20.90
CA SER A 102 -24.88 -9.74 20.38
C SER A 102 -24.71 -8.39 19.68
N ASP A 103 -25.71 -7.53 19.57
CA ASP A 103 -25.58 -6.26 18.85
C ASP A 103 -26.34 -5.12 19.56
N GLY A 104 -25.68 -4.43 20.49
CA GLY A 104 -26.08 -3.12 21.02
C GLY A 104 -27.30 -3.08 21.98
N TYR A 105 -27.26 -2.19 22.97
CA TYR A 105 -28.40 -1.95 23.87
C TYR A 105 -29.47 -1.13 23.13
N VAL A 106 -30.65 -1.69 22.91
CA VAL A 106 -31.84 -0.95 22.45
C VAL A 106 -32.84 -0.85 23.60
N LEU A 107 -33.13 0.37 24.04
CA LEU A 107 -34.30 0.66 24.86
C LEU A 107 -35.53 0.69 23.93
N GLN A 108 -36.36 -0.35 23.99
CA GLN A 108 -37.64 -0.33 23.30
C GLN A 108 -38.62 0.57 24.06
N SER A 109 -39.18 1.54 23.34
CA SER A 109 -40.13 2.58 23.74
C SER A 109 -40.76 2.42 25.14
N GLY A 110 -40.29 3.21 26.09
CA GLY A 110 -40.92 3.42 27.38
C GLY A 110 -40.63 4.83 27.87
N GLU A 111 -41.66 5.57 28.24
CA GLU A 111 -41.54 6.93 28.79
C GLU A 111 -40.94 6.87 30.20
N ILE A 112 -39.75 7.45 30.39
CA ILE A 112 -39.10 7.54 31.70
C ILE A 112 -39.50 8.88 32.34
N THR A 113 -40.41 8.85 33.32
CA THR A 113 -40.74 10.02 34.14
C THR A 113 -40.00 9.91 35.48
N LEU A 114 -39.06 10.82 35.74
CA LEU A 114 -38.40 10.97 37.04
C LEU A 114 -39.11 12.07 37.84
N ASN A 115 -39.76 11.71 38.94
CA ASN A 115 -40.39 12.69 39.83
C ASN A 115 -39.32 13.41 40.67
N TYR A 116 -39.42 14.74 40.72
CA TYR A 116 -38.40 15.66 41.22
C TYR A 116 -38.07 15.51 42.72
N ASP A 117 -38.99 15.01 43.53
CA ASP A 117 -38.82 14.98 45.00
C ASP A 117 -37.83 13.90 45.50
N ASP A 118 -37.37 12.99 44.62
CA ASP A 118 -36.47 11.88 44.97
C ASP A 118 -35.00 12.12 44.58
N LEU A 119 -34.66 13.25 43.95
CA LEU A 119 -33.27 13.54 43.53
C LEU A 119 -32.55 14.43 44.56
N PRO A 120 -31.41 14.01 45.12
CA PRO A 120 -30.61 14.88 45.99
C PRO A 120 -30.10 16.08 45.18
N ALA A 121 -30.04 17.26 45.82
CA ALA A 121 -29.59 18.50 45.20
C ALA A 121 -28.18 18.34 44.61
N GLY A 122 -28.10 18.09 43.29
CA GLY A 122 -26.87 17.77 42.60
C GLY A 122 -27.11 17.52 41.11
N ARG A 123 -26.23 18.12 40.30
CA ARG A 123 -26.17 18.16 38.83
C ARG A 123 -26.52 16.82 38.15
N LEU A 124 -27.45 16.87 37.18
CA LEU A 124 -27.81 15.73 36.31
C LEU A 124 -26.96 15.80 35.02
N GLU A 125 -26.03 14.86 34.82
CA GLU A 125 -25.33 14.69 33.53
C GLU A 125 -26.07 13.65 32.68
N ILE A 126 -26.45 14.01 31.44
CA ILE A 126 -27.16 13.15 30.49
C ILE A 126 -26.25 12.87 29.28
N VAL A 127 -26.08 11.60 28.92
CA VAL A 127 -25.36 11.17 27.72
C VAL A 127 -26.37 10.63 26.72
N LEU A 128 -26.49 11.27 25.55
CA LEU A 128 -27.34 10.83 24.45
C LEU A 128 -26.45 10.22 23.37
N ASN A 129 -26.57 8.90 23.15
CA ASN A 129 -25.99 8.22 22.00
C ASN A 129 -27.14 7.81 21.09
N ASP A 130 -27.35 8.56 20.00
CA ASP A 130 -28.32 8.14 18.99
C ASP A 130 -27.60 7.39 17.87
N ASN A 131 -27.67 6.06 17.94
CA ASN A 131 -27.27 5.18 16.85
C ASN A 131 -28.48 4.52 16.17
N SER A 132 -29.70 5.05 16.38
CA SER A 132 -30.92 4.43 15.87
C SER A 132 -31.47 5.18 14.65
N SER A 133 -31.52 4.48 13.51
CA SER A 133 -32.10 4.98 12.25
C SER A 133 -33.64 5.03 12.24
N SER A 134 -34.29 4.96 13.41
CA SER A 134 -35.75 4.99 13.52
C SER A 134 -36.24 6.35 14.01
N SER A 135 -36.82 7.12 13.08
CA SER A 135 -37.58 8.33 13.37
C SER A 135 -38.69 8.06 14.39
N GLY A 136 -38.68 8.72 15.56
CA GLY A 136 -39.92 8.87 16.35
C GLY A 136 -39.89 8.96 17.87
N GLY A 137 -38.76 9.18 18.55
CA GLY A 137 -38.75 9.37 20.01
C GLY A 137 -38.56 10.82 20.43
N ASN A 138 -39.61 11.51 20.92
CA ASN A 138 -39.47 12.82 21.56
C ASN A 138 -38.96 12.64 23.00
N ILE A 139 -37.75 13.11 23.33
CA ILE A 139 -37.28 13.23 24.71
C ILE A 139 -37.74 14.58 25.26
N SER A 140 -38.73 14.59 26.14
CA SER A 140 -39.23 15.82 26.78
C SER A 140 -38.63 15.94 28.19
N ILE A 141 -37.78 16.94 28.41
CA ILE A 141 -37.21 17.26 29.73
C ILE A 141 -37.87 18.54 30.24
N ASN A 142 -38.81 18.44 31.17
CA ASN A 142 -39.42 19.60 31.82
C ASN A 142 -38.64 19.97 33.09
N GLY A 143 -37.71 20.91 32.98
CA GLY A 143 -36.98 21.51 34.10
C GLY A 143 -36.89 23.03 33.96
N LYS A 144 -36.87 23.78 35.07
CA LYS A 144 -36.61 25.23 35.02
C LYS A 144 -35.24 25.48 34.38
N THR A 145 -35.23 26.33 33.38
CA THR A 145 -34.09 26.79 32.58
C THR A 145 -32.91 27.13 33.51
N GLY A 146 -31.85 26.31 33.51
CA GLY A 146 -30.68 26.58 34.37
C GLY A 146 -29.59 25.51 34.38
N ASP A 147 -29.90 24.24 34.65
CA ASP A 147 -28.87 23.25 35.06
C ASP A 147 -28.85 21.94 34.24
N ILE A 148 -29.00 22.03 32.91
CA ILE A 148 -28.78 20.89 32.00
C ILE A 148 -27.59 21.22 31.08
N ASN A 149 -26.47 20.52 31.24
CA ASN A 149 -25.29 20.68 30.38
C ASN A 149 -25.06 19.40 29.55
N LEU A 150 -25.14 19.50 28.22
CA LEU A 150 -24.85 18.43 27.29
C LEU A 150 -23.34 18.38 27.02
N LYS A 151 -22.69 17.26 27.37
CA LYS A 151 -21.23 17.12 27.32
C LYS A 151 -20.73 16.52 26.01
N THR A 152 -21.52 15.63 25.40
CA THR A 152 -21.17 14.92 24.17
C THR A 152 -22.41 14.63 23.33
N ILE A 153 -22.29 14.74 22.00
CA ILE A 153 -23.26 14.19 21.03
C ILE A 153 -22.49 13.24 20.11
N ASN A 154 -22.92 11.99 20.01
CA ASN A 154 -22.31 10.95 19.15
C ASN A 154 -20.77 10.83 19.28
N GLY A 155 -20.27 10.95 20.52
CA GLY A 155 -18.84 10.79 20.83
C GLY A 155 -17.95 12.02 20.62
N ALA A 156 -18.46 13.14 20.12
CA ALA A 156 -17.72 14.41 20.06
C ALA A 156 -17.89 15.21 21.36
N ASN A 157 -16.78 15.65 21.95
CA ASN A 157 -16.73 16.43 23.19
C ASN A 157 -17.13 17.89 22.91
N LEU A 158 -18.06 18.44 23.68
CA LEU A 158 -18.50 19.83 23.57
C LEU A 158 -17.82 20.66 24.65
N ASP A 159 -16.59 21.08 24.37
CA ASP A 159 -15.80 21.88 25.29
C ASP A 159 -16.28 23.34 25.27
N GLY A 160 -16.68 23.84 26.45
CA GLY A 160 -16.56 25.24 26.88
C GLY A 160 -17.08 26.34 25.94
N ASP A 161 -18.28 26.85 26.24
CA ASP A 161 -18.76 28.20 25.90
C ASP A 161 -18.89 28.57 24.39
N GLY A 162 -18.68 27.63 23.47
CA GLY A 162 -18.80 27.85 22.02
C GLY A 162 -20.21 27.61 21.47
N ASN A 163 -20.79 28.60 20.79
CA ASN A 163 -22.07 28.49 20.09
C ASN A 163 -22.16 27.22 19.23
N ILE A 164 -23.20 26.42 19.49
CA ILE A 164 -23.57 25.14 18.85
C ILE A 164 -23.69 25.22 17.31
N GLU A 165 -23.68 26.41 16.71
CA GLU A 165 -23.98 26.60 15.29
C GLU A 165 -22.82 26.29 14.32
N LEU A 166 -21.56 26.56 14.66
CA LEU A 166 -20.46 26.50 13.67
C LEU A 166 -19.83 25.11 13.49
N ALA A 167 -19.57 24.37 14.57
CA ALA A 167 -18.98 23.02 14.48
C ALA A 167 -19.96 22.01 13.88
N THR A 168 -21.25 22.16 14.19
CA THR A 168 -22.32 21.30 13.67
C THR A 168 -22.58 21.56 12.19
N LEU A 169 -22.41 22.81 11.73
CA LEU A 169 -22.61 23.18 10.32
C LEU A 169 -21.50 22.64 9.40
N ASP A 170 -20.24 22.64 9.82
CA ASP A 170 -19.14 22.09 9.00
C ASP A 170 -19.20 20.57 8.88
N VAL A 171 -19.54 19.88 9.98
CA VAL A 171 -19.77 18.42 9.98
C VAL A 171 -21.00 18.09 9.12
N PHE A 172 -22.10 18.82 9.29
CA PHE A 172 -23.30 18.66 8.47
C PHE A 172 -23.00 18.90 6.98
N ASN A 173 -22.26 19.95 6.65
CA ASN A 173 -21.90 20.26 5.27
C ASN A 173 -20.96 19.20 4.65
N SER A 174 -20.07 18.59 5.44
CA SER A 174 -19.25 17.48 4.95
C SER A 174 -20.10 16.24 4.68
N GLU A 175 -21.00 15.91 5.61
CA GLU A 175 -21.90 14.76 5.46
C GLU A 175 -22.87 14.95 4.28
N VAL A 176 -23.35 16.18 4.05
CA VAL A 176 -24.17 16.54 2.89
C VAL A 176 -23.38 16.36 1.59
N ARG A 177 -22.11 16.81 1.51
CA ARG A 177 -21.26 16.62 0.32
C ARG A 177 -21.00 15.14 0.03
N ASP A 178 -20.76 14.35 1.05
CA ASP A 178 -20.53 12.90 0.90
C ASP A 178 -21.82 12.16 0.48
N ARG A 179 -22.98 12.58 1.00
CA ARG A 179 -24.30 12.10 0.54
C ARG A 179 -24.58 12.52 -0.90
N GLU A 180 -24.32 13.77 -1.29
CA GLU A 180 -24.49 14.24 -2.68
C GLU A 180 -23.63 13.49 -3.68
N LYS A 181 -22.39 13.15 -3.30
CA LYS A 181 -21.50 12.32 -4.12
C LYS A 181 -22.06 10.90 -4.27
N THR A 182 -22.51 10.30 -3.17
CA THR A 182 -23.09 8.95 -3.15
C THR A 182 -24.39 8.90 -3.98
N ASP A 183 -25.24 9.92 -3.86
CA ASP A 183 -26.47 10.06 -4.65
C ASP A 183 -26.17 10.25 -6.15
N SER A 184 -25.10 10.95 -6.49
CA SER A 184 -24.66 11.11 -7.89
C SER A 184 -24.19 9.80 -8.49
N GLU A 185 -23.37 9.03 -7.75
CA GLU A 185 -22.92 7.70 -8.16
C GLU A 185 -24.11 6.72 -8.30
N LEU A 186 -25.10 6.81 -7.40
CA LEU A 186 -26.34 6.04 -7.49
C LEU A 186 -27.17 6.43 -8.71
N ARG A 187 -27.32 7.72 -9.02
CA ARG A 187 -28.00 8.20 -10.23
C ARG A 187 -27.31 7.71 -11.51
N ASP A 188 -25.98 7.73 -11.57
CA ASP A 188 -25.25 7.23 -12.72
C ASP A 188 -25.43 5.71 -12.91
N SER A 189 -25.43 4.96 -11.80
CA SER A 189 -25.73 3.52 -11.81
C SER A 189 -27.17 3.23 -12.25
N LEU A 190 -28.15 4.02 -11.78
CA LEU A 190 -29.55 3.92 -12.19
C LEU A 190 -29.74 4.27 -13.67
N ASN A 191 -29.04 5.29 -14.19
CA ASN A 191 -29.06 5.67 -15.60
C ASN A 191 -28.46 4.58 -16.50
N ASN A 192 -27.38 3.94 -16.05
CA ASN A 192 -26.79 2.79 -16.74
C ASN A 192 -27.79 1.62 -16.79
N HIS A 193 -28.45 1.31 -15.66
CA HIS A 193 -29.50 0.30 -15.60
C HIS A 193 -30.69 0.64 -16.51
N ALA A 194 -31.16 1.89 -16.53
CA ALA A 194 -32.23 2.34 -17.42
C ALA A 194 -31.85 2.18 -18.90
N THR A 195 -30.60 2.49 -19.26
CA THR A 195 -30.07 2.27 -20.62
C THR A 195 -30.06 0.79 -20.99
N ARG A 196 -29.64 -0.09 -20.07
CA ARG A 196 -29.66 -1.54 -20.27
C ARG A 196 -31.08 -2.09 -20.42
N ILE A 197 -32.03 -1.59 -19.64
CA ILE A 197 -33.45 -1.94 -19.74
C ILE A 197 -34.00 -1.54 -21.12
N SER A 198 -33.74 -0.30 -21.57
CA SER A 198 -34.18 0.18 -22.89
C SER A 198 -33.59 -0.63 -24.05
N ASN A 199 -32.31 -1.02 -23.95
CA ASN A 199 -31.68 -1.91 -24.93
C ASN A 199 -32.35 -3.30 -24.94
N ASN A 200 -32.67 -3.84 -23.76
CA ASN A 200 -33.37 -5.12 -23.65
C ASN A 200 -34.81 -5.04 -24.18
N GLU A 201 -35.55 -3.96 -23.91
CA GLU A 201 -36.88 -3.71 -24.48
C GLU A 201 -36.83 -3.63 -26.01
N SER A 202 -35.84 -2.94 -26.57
CA SER A 202 -35.61 -2.87 -28.02
C SER A 202 -35.34 -4.26 -28.61
N ALA A 203 -34.53 -5.08 -27.93
CA ALA A 203 -34.28 -6.45 -28.34
C ALA A 203 -35.56 -7.30 -28.26
N ILE A 204 -36.37 -7.18 -27.20
CA ILE A 204 -37.63 -7.90 -27.04
C ILE A 204 -38.63 -7.50 -28.14
N ASN A 205 -38.75 -6.21 -28.46
CA ASN A 205 -39.60 -5.74 -29.55
C ASN A 205 -39.18 -6.32 -30.90
N SER A 206 -37.88 -6.37 -31.19
CA SER A 206 -37.38 -7.02 -32.40
C SER A 206 -37.72 -8.52 -32.46
N HIS A 207 -37.62 -9.25 -31.33
CA HIS A 207 -38.07 -10.63 -31.27
C HIS A 207 -39.59 -10.78 -31.47
N SER A 208 -40.38 -9.84 -30.95
CA SER A 208 -41.85 -9.79 -31.16
C SER A 208 -42.20 -9.57 -32.63
N ASP A 209 -41.50 -8.67 -33.33
CA ASP A 209 -41.68 -8.44 -34.76
C ASP A 209 -41.31 -9.68 -35.60
N ASN A 210 -40.22 -10.35 -35.23
CA ASN A 210 -39.82 -11.62 -35.84
C ASN A 210 -40.87 -12.72 -35.63
N LEU A 211 -41.47 -12.81 -34.43
CA LEU A 211 -42.55 -13.76 -34.13
C LEU A 211 -43.82 -13.44 -34.93
N SER A 212 -44.20 -12.16 -35.06
CA SER A 212 -45.32 -11.76 -35.92
C SER A 212 -45.07 -12.13 -37.38
N SER A 213 -43.85 -11.89 -37.87
CA SER A 213 -43.44 -12.24 -39.23
C SER A 213 -43.48 -13.76 -39.46
N LEU A 214 -43.01 -14.54 -38.48
CA LEU A 214 -43.10 -16.00 -38.52
C LEU A 214 -44.55 -16.48 -38.53
N ASN A 215 -45.43 -15.86 -37.73
CA ASN A 215 -46.85 -16.19 -37.66
C ASN A 215 -47.57 -15.88 -38.99
N ALA A 216 -47.21 -14.77 -39.65
CA ALA A 216 -47.69 -14.45 -40.99
C ALA A 216 -47.22 -15.48 -42.03
N ASN A 217 -45.96 -15.91 -41.98
CA ASN A 217 -45.43 -16.96 -42.86
C ASN A 217 -46.15 -18.31 -42.64
N ILE A 218 -46.38 -18.72 -41.38
CA ILE A 218 -47.15 -19.93 -41.06
C ILE A 218 -48.56 -19.85 -41.63
N SER A 219 -49.22 -18.69 -41.47
CA SER A 219 -50.56 -18.46 -42.04
C SER A 219 -50.57 -18.56 -43.57
N SER A 220 -49.56 -18.01 -44.23
CA SER A 220 -49.39 -18.13 -45.69
C SER A 220 -49.20 -19.59 -46.13
N VAL A 221 -48.35 -20.35 -45.43
CA VAL A 221 -48.14 -21.79 -45.72
C VAL A 221 -49.43 -22.58 -45.50
N ASN A 222 -50.19 -22.30 -44.43
CA ASN A 222 -51.48 -22.96 -44.19
C ASN A 222 -52.50 -22.67 -45.30
N ASN A 223 -52.54 -21.43 -45.80
CA ASN A 223 -53.38 -21.08 -46.95
C ASN A 223 -52.95 -21.84 -48.22
N GLN A 224 -51.64 -21.90 -48.50
CA GLN A 224 -51.11 -22.68 -49.62
C GLN A 224 -51.43 -24.18 -49.50
N MET A 225 -51.33 -24.74 -48.29
CA MET A 225 -51.68 -26.14 -48.03
C MET A 225 -53.17 -26.40 -48.25
N THR A 226 -54.03 -25.44 -47.90
CA THR A 226 -55.48 -25.53 -48.13
C THR A 226 -55.81 -25.49 -49.63
N VAL A 227 -55.16 -24.61 -50.39
CA VAL A 227 -55.27 -24.56 -51.86
C VAL A 227 -54.82 -25.89 -52.46
N LEU A 228 -53.65 -26.40 -52.08
CA LEU A 228 -53.16 -27.69 -52.56
C LEU A 228 -54.11 -28.84 -52.21
N ASN A 229 -54.69 -28.83 -51.00
CA ASN A 229 -55.68 -29.83 -50.59
C ASN A 229 -56.94 -29.78 -51.46
N ASN A 230 -57.41 -28.58 -51.81
CA ASN A 230 -58.53 -28.39 -52.73
C ASN A 230 -58.18 -28.85 -54.16
N ASP A 231 -57.00 -28.50 -54.67
CA ASP A 231 -56.53 -28.93 -56.00
C ASP A 231 -56.43 -30.46 -56.10
N VAL A 232 -55.89 -31.12 -55.06
CA VAL A 232 -55.83 -32.58 -54.96
C VAL A 232 -57.23 -33.19 -54.90
N HIS A 233 -58.15 -32.57 -54.17
CA HIS A 233 -59.53 -33.05 -54.07
C HIS A 233 -60.26 -32.93 -55.42
N GLU A 234 -60.07 -31.82 -56.15
CA GLU A 234 -60.64 -31.58 -57.47
C GLU A 234 -60.11 -32.57 -58.52
N VAL A 235 -58.83 -32.94 -58.44
CA VAL A 235 -58.23 -34.01 -59.26
C VAL A 235 -58.78 -35.39 -58.89
N SER A 236 -59.12 -35.64 -57.61
CA SER A 236 -59.63 -36.93 -57.14
C SER A 236 -61.10 -37.19 -57.48
N GLU A 237 -61.93 -36.14 -57.55
CA GLU A 237 -63.37 -36.26 -57.80
C GLU A 237 -63.74 -36.18 -59.29
N ASN A 238 -62.95 -35.49 -60.13
CA ASN A 238 -63.23 -35.34 -61.57
C ASN A 238 -62.50 -36.36 -62.47
N TYR A 239 -61.87 -37.39 -61.92
CA TYR A 239 -61.15 -38.40 -62.71
C TYR A 239 -62.01 -39.65 -62.97
N VAL A 240 -62.53 -39.79 -64.19
CA VAL A 240 -63.17 -41.06 -64.61
C VAL A 240 -62.08 -42.14 -64.69
N PRO A 241 -62.19 -43.26 -63.94
CA PRO A 241 -61.17 -44.30 -63.96
C PRO A 241 -60.92 -44.82 -65.38
N LYS A 242 -59.65 -44.90 -65.81
CA LYS A 242 -59.24 -45.42 -67.13
C LYS A 242 -59.74 -46.83 -67.44
N THR A 243 -60.32 -47.53 -66.48
CA THR A 243 -60.97 -48.83 -66.68
C THR A 243 -62.34 -48.73 -67.36
N ARG A 244 -62.96 -47.55 -67.48
CA ARG A 244 -64.22 -47.35 -68.22
C ARG A 244 -63.97 -46.78 -69.62
N ARG A 245 -64.40 -47.51 -70.65
CA ARG A 245 -64.20 -47.18 -72.08
C ARG A 245 -65.51 -47.33 -72.86
N ILE A 246 -65.66 -46.53 -73.91
CA ILE A 246 -66.63 -46.75 -75.00
C ILE A 246 -65.84 -46.76 -76.31
N ASN A 247 -66.06 -47.77 -77.14
CA ASN A 247 -65.30 -48.00 -78.39
C ASN A 247 -63.77 -47.92 -78.17
N ASP A 248 -63.29 -48.57 -77.11
CA ASP A 248 -61.88 -48.65 -76.67
C ASP A 248 -61.18 -47.33 -76.35
N LYS A 249 -61.90 -46.20 -76.34
CA LYS A 249 -61.38 -44.90 -75.91
C LYS A 249 -61.78 -44.61 -74.46
N PHE A 250 -60.84 -44.06 -73.69
CA PHE A 250 -61.10 -43.63 -72.32
C PHE A 250 -62.09 -42.46 -72.32
N LEU A 251 -63.06 -42.51 -71.41
CA LEU A 251 -63.94 -41.38 -71.15
C LEU A 251 -63.17 -40.33 -70.34
N SER A 252 -63.27 -39.05 -70.72
CA SER A 252 -62.60 -37.94 -70.02
C SER A 252 -63.54 -37.14 -69.10
N HIS A 253 -64.86 -37.38 -69.16
CA HIS A 253 -65.91 -36.76 -68.33
C HIS A 253 -67.14 -37.71 -68.23
N ASP A 254 -68.05 -37.48 -67.27
CA ASP A 254 -69.31 -38.25 -67.11
C ASP A 254 -70.31 -38.05 -68.26
N ILE A 255 -71.07 -39.10 -68.61
CA ILE A 255 -72.12 -39.07 -69.65
C ILE A 255 -73.48 -38.75 -69.00
N ARG A 256 -74.17 -37.70 -69.45
CA ARG A 256 -75.59 -37.44 -69.13
C ARG A 256 -76.46 -37.84 -70.32
N LEU A 257 -77.41 -38.76 -70.13
CA LEU A 257 -78.44 -39.13 -71.10
C LEU A 257 -79.78 -38.53 -70.65
N THR A 258 -80.53 -37.97 -71.60
CA THR A 258 -81.89 -37.46 -71.40
C THR A 258 -82.92 -38.46 -71.89
N ALA A 259 -84.20 -38.29 -71.52
CA ALA A 259 -85.28 -39.21 -71.92
C ALA A 259 -85.44 -39.32 -73.45
N ASP A 260 -85.03 -38.30 -74.19
CA ASP A 260 -84.97 -38.32 -75.66
C ASP A 260 -83.85 -39.23 -76.19
N ASP A 261 -82.73 -39.34 -75.45
CA ASP A 261 -81.61 -40.23 -75.78
C ASP A 261 -81.95 -41.73 -75.58
N VAL A 262 -83.12 -42.05 -75.00
CA VAL A 262 -83.58 -43.42 -74.69
C VAL A 262 -85.03 -43.72 -75.10
N GLU A 263 -85.68 -42.86 -75.89
CA GLU A 263 -87.03 -43.05 -76.48
C GLU A 263 -88.15 -43.55 -75.51
N ALA A 264 -88.17 -43.10 -74.25
CA ALA A 264 -89.16 -43.55 -73.26
C ALA A 264 -90.36 -42.59 -73.10
N LEU A 265 -91.52 -42.89 -73.71
CA LEU A 265 -92.79 -42.16 -73.54
C LEU A 265 -93.66 -42.69 -72.36
N PRO A 266 -94.34 -41.84 -71.57
CA PRO A 266 -95.13 -42.25 -70.39
C PRO A 266 -96.60 -42.60 -70.72
N ILE A 267 -97.13 -43.64 -70.07
CA ILE A 267 -98.51 -44.15 -70.21
C ILE A 267 -99.44 -43.43 -69.20
N THR A 268 -100.58 -42.90 -69.66
CA THR A 268 -101.69 -42.40 -68.81
C THR A 268 -103.02 -43.06 -69.22
N ALA A 269 -103.86 -43.37 -68.23
CA ALA A 269 -105.07 -44.19 -68.32
C ALA A 269 -106.28 -43.52 -69.03
N GLY A 270 -106.97 -44.31 -69.87
CA GLY A 270 -108.44 -44.32 -69.99
C GLY A 270 -109.16 -43.32 -70.92
N ALA A 271 -109.20 -43.60 -72.22
CA ALA A 271 -110.35 -43.29 -73.10
C ALA A 271 -110.35 -44.23 -74.33
N THR A 272 -111.52 -44.77 -74.66
CA THR A 272 -111.79 -45.82 -75.67
C THR A 272 -112.03 -45.26 -77.08
N HIS A 273 -111.45 -45.88 -78.13
CA HIS A 273 -111.80 -45.86 -79.58
C HIS A 273 -110.77 -46.69 -80.39
N PRO A 274 -111.09 -47.35 -81.52
CA PRO A 274 -112.05 -48.43 -81.71
C PRO A 274 -111.43 -49.71 -82.35
N VAL A 275 -112.04 -50.88 -82.11
CA VAL A 275 -112.24 -51.99 -83.09
C VAL A 275 -111.01 -52.50 -83.90
N ARG A 276 -110.43 -53.65 -83.51
CA ARG A 276 -110.58 -54.97 -84.21
C ARG A 276 -109.82 -56.10 -83.48
N GLY A 277 -110.58 -57.08 -82.97
CA GLY A 277 -110.13 -58.41 -82.50
C GLY A 277 -109.40 -58.41 -81.15
N GLU A 278 -109.75 -59.16 -80.11
CA GLU A 278 -110.64 -60.30 -79.98
C GLU A 278 -110.79 -60.55 -78.47
N LEU A 279 -112.00 -60.37 -77.93
CA LEU A 279 -112.37 -60.79 -76.58
C LEU A 279 -112.96 -62.20 -76.71
N VAL A 280 -112.16 -63.21 -76.37
CA VAL A 280 -112.70 -64.54 -76.04
C VAL A 280 -112.76 -64.64 -74.52
N VAL A 281 -113.92 -64.29 -73.97
CA VAL A 281 -114.47 -65.04 -72.83
C VAL A 281 -115.52 -65.97 -73.42
N ASN A 282 -115.11 -67.20 -73.73
CA ASN A 282 -116.03 -68.32 -73.73
C ASN A 282 -116.21 -68.74 -72.27
N GLY A 283 -117.27 -68.25 -71.64
CA GLY A 283 -117.87 -68.97 -70.53
C GLY A 283 -118.41 -70.30 -71.05
N HIS A 284 -117.87 -71.42 -70.57
CA HIS A 284 -118.59 -72.70 -70.55
C HIS A 284 -117.95 -73.69 -69.56
N VAL A 285 -118.43 -73.67 -68.32
CA VAL A 285 -118.97 -74.92 -67.77
C VAL A 285 -120.48 -74.74 -67.83
N THR A 286 -121.13 -75.34 -68.81
CA THR A 286 -122.48 -75.86 -68.56
C THR A 286 -122.34 -76.97 -67.54
N ALA A 287 -122.94 -76.75 -66.37
CA ALA A 287 -123.87 -77.72 -65.87
C ALA A 287 -125.16 -76.96 -65.52
N GLU A 288 -126.25 -77.50 -66.06
CA GLU A 288 -127.58 -77.54 -65.43
C GLU A 288 -128.64 -76.50 -65.85
N ASN A 289 -129.56 -76.98 -66.72
CA ASN A 289 -130.97 -77.14 -66.30
C ASN A 289 -130.98 -77.66 -64.84
N ALA A 290 -131.66 -77.09 -63.85
CA ALA A 290 -132.88 -76.33 -63.94
C ALA A 290 -133.06 -75.47 -62.68
N THR A 291 -133.79 -74.38 -62.89
CA THR A 291 -134.66 -73.64 -61.97
C THR A 291 -134.96 -74.20 -60.57
N GLN A 292 -135.07 -73.21 -59.65
CA GLN A 292 -136.09 -73.01 -58.61
C GLN A 292 -135.85 -73.46 -57.15
N ASP A 293 -135.93 -72.42 -56.31
CA ASP A 293 -136.63 -72.30 -55.02
C ASP A 293 -136.11 -72.93 -53.71
N SER A 294 -136.15 -72.07 -52.68
CA SER A 294 -135.96 -72.25 -51.22
C SER A 294 -134.50 -72.29 -50.69
N HIS A 295 -134.05 -71.18 -50.09
CA HIS A 295 -132.69 -71.04 -49.55
C HIS A 295 -132.60 -71.38 -48.05
N LEU A 296 -131.94 -72.50 -47.75
CA LEU A 296 -131.26 -72.76 -46.48
C LEU A 296 -129.75 -72.92 -46.78
N VAL A 297 -128.90 -72.16 -46.09
CA VAL A 297 -127.43 -72.29 -46.20
C VAL A 297 -126.98 -73.50 -45.39
N THR A 298 -126.22 -74.41 -46.01
CA THR A 298 -125.77 -75.67 -45.37
C THR A 298 -124.40 -75.52 -44.71
N LYS A 299 -124.11 -76.37 -43.71
CA LYS A 299 -122.80 -76.43 -43.01
C LYS A 299 -121.62 -76.54 -43.98
N ALA A 300 -121.78 -77.23 -45.11
CA ALA A 300 -120.75 -77.35 -46.14
C ALA A 300 -120.38 -76.00 -46.78
N GLN A 301 -121.35 -75.10 -46.98
CA GLN A 301 -121.10 -73.75 -47.50
C GLN A 301 -120.39 -72.86 -46.49
N LEU A 302 -120.64 -73.06 -45.18
CA LEU A 302 -119.93 -72.36 -44.11
C LEU A 302 -118.49 -72.89 -43.96
N ASP A 303 -118.30 -74.21 -43.98
CA ASP A 303 -116.98 -74.84 -43.89
C ASP A 303 -116.09 -74.44 -45.08
N ALA A 304 -116.66 -74.33 -46.29
CA ALA A 304 -115.97 -73.85 -47.47
C ALA A 304 -115.50 -72.39 -47.32
N LYS A 305 -116.32 -71.51 -46.74
CA LYS A 305 -115.93 -70.11 -46.50
C LYS A 305 -114.87 -69.95 -45.41
N VAL A 306 -114.90 -70.78 -44.36
CA VAL A 306 -113.84 -70.80 -43.33
C VAL A 306 -112.52 -71.29 -43.92
N ALA A 307 -112.54 -72.33 -44.77
CA ALA A 307 -111.34 -72.82 -45.45
C ALA A 307 -110.73 -71.78 -46.40
N GLU A 308 -111.57 -70.98 -47.07
CA GLU A 308 -111.12 -69.91 -47.97
C GLU A 308 -110.40 -68.78 -47.20
N VAL A 309 -110.85 -68.44 -45.99
CA VAL A 309 -110.19 -67.45 -45.09
C VAL A 309 -108.87 -67.99 -44.52
N VAL A 310 -108.82 -69.27 -44.15
CA VAL A 310 -107.60 -69.90 -43.60
C VAL A 310 -106.53 -70.05 -44.69
N ASN A 311 -106.91 -70.43 -45.92
CA ASN A 311 -105.97 -70.58 -47.04
C ASN A 311 -105.45 -69.26 -47.62
N SER A 312 -106.06 -68.12 -47.28
CA SER A 312 -105.60 -66.79 -47.69
C SER A 312 -104.67 -66.09 -46.69
N ALA A 313 -104.42 -66.69 -45.51
CA ALA A 313 -103.47 -66.21 -44.49
C ALA A 313 -101.98 -66.71 -44.53
N PRO A 314 -101.48 -67.57 -45.47
CA PRO A 314 -100.11 -68.12 -45.41
C PRO A 314 -98.99 -67.07 -45.37
N GLU A 315 -99.10 -65.98 -46.14
CA GLU A 315 -98.06 -64.94 -46.17
C GLU A 315 -97.98 -64.16 -44.85
N THR A 316 -99.13 -63.92 -44.21
CA THR A 316 -99.21 -63.30 -42.87
C THR A 316 -98.66 -64.22 -41.79
N LEU A 317 -98.89 -65.54 -41.91
CA LEU A 317 -98.39 -66.53 -40.96
C LEU A 317 -96.86 -66.69 -41.07
N ASN A 318 -96.30 -66.67 -42.28
CA ASN A 318 -94.85 -66.65 -42.50
C ASN A 318 -94.20 -65.39 -41.88
N THR A 319 -94.86 -64.23 -42.00
CA THR A 319 -94.36 -62.98 -41.39
C THR A 319 -94.33 -63.08 -39.86
N LEU A 320 -95.33 -63.72 -39.24
CA LEU A 320 -95.37 -63.95 -37.79
C LEU A 320 -94.28 -64.93 -37.33
N GLU A 321 -93.98 -65.97 -38.11
CA GLU A 321 -92.87 -66.90 -37.84
C GLU A 321 -91.50 -66.23 -37.97
N GLU A 322 -91.31 -65.41 -39.01
CA GLU A 322 -90.08 -64.64 -39.23
C GLU A 322 -89.84 -63.62 -38.09
N LEU A 323 -90.90 -62.99 -37.58
CA LEU A 323 -90.84 -62.09 -36.43
C LEU A 323 -90.50 -62.85 -35.13
N ALA A 324 -91.10 -64.01 -34.89
CA ALA A 324 -90.82 -64.82 -33.70
C ALA A 324 -89.34 -65.29 -33.66
N LYS A 325 -88.83 -65.80 -34.79
CA LYS A 325 -87.42 -66.19 -34.95
C LYS A 325 -86.47 -65.01 -34.81
N SER A 326 -86.83 -63.85 -35.34
CA SER A 326 -86.02 -62.62 -35.23
C SER A 326 -85.95 -62.09 -33.79
N LEU A 327 -86.98 -62.37 -32.97
CA LEU A 327 -86.98 -62.12 -31.53
C LEU A 327 -86.35 -63.27 -30.72
N GLY A 328 -85.86 -64.31 -31.39
CA GLY A 328 -85.13 -65.43 -30.80
C GLY A 328 -86.02 -66.54 -30.23
N ASP A 329 -87.28 -66.66 -30.67
CA ASP A 329 -88.26 -67.62 -30.16
C ASP A 329 -88.38 -67.61 -28.61
N ASP A 330 -88.20 -66.45 -27.97
CA ASP A 330 -88.23 -66.30 -26.52
C ASP A 330 -89.67 -66.06 -26.00
N PRO A 331 -90.34 -67.06 -25.40
CA PRO A 331 -91.70 -66.92 -24.88
C PRO A 331 -91.80 -65.94 -23.70
N ASN A 332 -90.68 -65.55 -23.10
CA ASN A 332 -90.60 -64.60 -21.99
C ASN A 332 -89.76 -63.36 -22.36
N PHE A 333 -89.71 -63.00 -23.65
CA PHE A 333 -88.85 -61.94 -24.19
C PHE A 333 -88.82 -60.66 -23.33
N ALA A 334 -89.99 -60.16 -22.91
CA ALA A 334 -90.09 -58.97 -22.07
C ALA A 334 -89.33 -59.11 -20.74
N THR A 335 -89.44 -60.28 -20.10
CA THR A 335 -88.75 -60.60 -18.84
C THR A 335 -87.24 -60.75 -19.07
N THR A 336 -86.83 -61.41 -20.15
CA THR A 336 -85.41 -61.56 -20.52
C THR A 336 -84.74 -60.22 -20.77
N VAL A 337 -85.39 -59.33 -21.53
CA VAL A 337 -84.91 -57.98 -21.80
C VAL A 337 -84.85 -57.16 -20.51
N ALA A 338 -85.89 -57.20 -19.66
CA ALA A 338 -85.89 -56.51 -18.38
C ALA A 338 -84.75 -56.96 -17.45
N ASN A 339 -84.49 -58.27 -17.38
CA ASN A 339 -83.38 -58.83 -16.59
C ASN A 339 -82.01 -58.43 -17.14
N ARG A 340 -81.84 -58.41 -18.46
CA ARG A 340 -80.62 -57.91 -19.12
C ARG A 340 -80.39 -56.43 -18.80
N ILE A 341 -81.42 -55.60 -18.89
CA ILE A 341 -81.36 -54.18 -18.55
C ILE A 341 -80.98 -54.01 -17.07
N GLY A 342 -81.64 -54.69 -16.14
CA GLY A 342 -81.32 -54.61 -14.71
C GLY A 342 -79.92 -55.11 -14.35
N THR A 343 -79.36 -56.04 -15.13
CA THR A 343 -77.97 -56.49 -14.97
C THR A 343 -76.98 -55.44 -15.47
N VAL A 344 -77.29 -54.79 -16.60
CA VAL A 344 -76.48 -53.70 -17.15
C VAL A 344 -76.49 -52.50 -16.20
N ASP A 345 -77.67 -52.13 -15.68
CA ASP A 345 -77.85 -51.04 -14.72
C ASP A 345 -76.98 -51.22 -13.46
N LYS A 346 -77.06 -52.39 -12.82
CA LYS A 346 -76.20 -52.74 -11.67
C LYS A 346 -74.71 -52.70 -11.99
N LYS A 347 -74.30 -53.10 -13.20
CA LYS A 347 -72.90 -53.01 -13.63
C LYS A 347 -72.47 -51.56 -13.84
N ILE A 348 -73.34 -50.73 -14.43
CA ILE A 348 -73.11 -49.29 -14.59
C ILE A 348 -72.92 -48.64 -13.22
N ASP A 349 -73.83 -48.88 -12.26
CA ASP A 349 -73.73 -48.33 -10.91
C ASP A 349 -72.43 -48.73 -10.21
N ALA A 350 -72.04 -50.01 -10.32
CA ALA A 350 -70.79 -50.49 -9.73
C ALA A 350 -69.55 -49.83 -10.36
N GLU A 351 -69.53 -49.62 -11.67
CA GLU A 351 -68.43 -48.93 -12.34
C GLU A 351 -68.42 -47.42 -12.05
N VAL A 352 -69.59 -46.78 -11.97
CA VAL A 352 -69.74 -45.37 -11.56
C VAL A 352 -69.22 -45.16 -10.14
N SER A 353 -69.57 -46.05 -9.21
CA SER A 353 -69.09 -46.00 -7.82
C SER A 353 -67.57 -46.14 -7.75
N LYS A 354 -66.97 -47.11 -8.46
CA LYS A 354 -65.51 -47.26 -8.56
C LYS A 354 -64.83 -46.02 -9.14
N LEU A 355 -65.45 -45.41 -10.14
CA LEU A 355 -64.94 -44.20 -10.77
C LEU A 355 -65.01 -43.01 -9.80
N SER A 356 -66.11 -42.85 -9.06
CA SER A 356 -66.26 -41.81 -8.04
C SER A 356 -65.17 -41.92 -6.97
N THR A 357 -64.93 -43.11 -6.42
CA THR A 357 -63.87 -43.32 -5.42
C THR A 357 -62.48 -43.01 -5.98
N LYS A 358 -62.20 -43.37 -7.24
CA LYS A 358 -60.93 -42.99 -7.90
C LYS A 358 -60.80 -41.48 -8.11
N VAL A 359 -61.89 -40.80 -8.45
CA VAL A 359 -61.92 -39.34 -8.64
C VAL A 359 -61.68 -38.64 -7.31
N GLU A 360 -62.30 -39.08 -6.22
CA GLU A 360 -62.08 -38.56 -4.86
C GLU A 360 -60.61 -38.73 -4.44
N ALA A 361 -60.07 -39.94 -4.56
CA ALA A 361 -58.67 -40.23 -4.23
C ALA A 361 -57.68 -39.40 -5.09
N ASN A 362 -57.96 -39.26 -6.39
CA ASN A 362 -57.16 -38.42 -7.28
C ASN A 362 -57.25 -36.94 -6.90
N THR A 363 -58.42 -36.46 -6.47
CA THR A 363 -58.64 -35.07 -6.04
C THR A 363 -57.86 -34.77 -4.76
N GLU A 364 -57.91 -35.67 -3.77
CA GLU A 364 -57.11 -35.55 -2.54
C GLU A 364 -55.61 -35.60 -2.84
N GLY A 365 -55.18 -36.51 -3.74
CA GLY A 365 -53.81 -36.57 -4.22
C GLY A 365 -53.36 -35.25 -4.87
N LEU A 366 -54.19 -34.66 -5.73
CA LEU A 366 -53.94 -33.37 -6.36
C LEU A 366 -53.82 -32.24 -5.33
N ASN A 367 -54.72 -32.20 -4.35
CA ASN A 367 -54.70 -31.21 -3.27
C ASN A 367 -53.41 -31.31 -2.44
N SER A 368 -52.97 -32.52 -2.12
CA SER A 368 -51.69 -32.73 -1.42
C SER A 368 -50.50 -32.24 -2.24
N VAL A 369 -50.49 -32.51 -3.55
CA VAL A 369 -49.44 -32.03 -4.47
C VAL A 369 -49.45 -30.50 -4.55
N ALA A 370 -50.61 -29.87 -4.66
CA ALA A 370 -50.75 -28.41 -4.70
C ALA A 370 -50.25 -27.74 -3.40
N GLN A 371 -50.56 -28.32 -2.24
CA GLN A 371 -50.03 -27.85 -0.95
C GLN A 371 -48.51 -27.98 -0.89
N LYS A 372 -47.94 -29.14 -1.27
CA LYS A 372 -46.48 -29.32 -1.33
C LYS A 372 -45.81 -28.36 -2.31
N ALA A 373 -46.41 -28.09 -3.46
CA ALA A 373 -45.91 -27.13 -4.43
C ALA A 373 -45.88 -25.70 -3.86
N THR A 374 -46.93 -25.31 -3.12
CA THR A 374 -47.01 -24.01 -2.45
C THR A 374 -45.95 -23.88 -1.34
N THR A 375 -45.78 -24.92 -0.52
CA THR A 375 -44.71 -24.96 0.50
C THR A 375 -43.33 -24.88 -0.14
N ASN A 376 -43.08 -25.65 -1.20
CA ASN A 376 -41.80 -25.61 -1.92
C ASN A 376 -41.53 -24.24 -2.53
N SER A 377 -42.55 -23.59 -3.12
CA SER A 377 -42.43 -22.22 -3.64
C SER A 377 -42.04 -21.24 -2.53
N THR A 378 -42.65 -21.36 -1.35
CA THR A 378 -42.34 -20.53 -0.18
C THR A 378 -40.91 -20.76 0.31
N ASN A 379 -40.49 -22.02 0.42
CA ASN A 379 -39.13 -22.39 0.83
C ASN A 379 -38.07 -21.89 -0.15
N ILE A 380 -38.33 -22.01 -1.46
CA ILE A 380 -37.44 -21.49 -2.51
C ILE A 380 -37.33 -19.96 -2.39
N SER A 381 -38.44 -19.26 -2.11
CA SER A 381 -38.42 -17.80 -1.92
C SER A 381 -37.59 -17.39 -0.70
N LEU A 382 -37.71 -18.12 0.42
CA LEU A 382 -36.92 -17.90 1.63
C LEU A 382 -35.43 -18.17 1.39
N LEU A 383 -35.10 -19.28 0.73
CA LEU A 383 -33.73 -19.64 0.35
C LEU A 383 -33.10 -18.58 -0.57
N ASN A 384 -33.83 -18.13 -1.60
CA ASN A 384 -33.36 -17.07 -2.49
C ASN A 384 -33.07 -15.77 -1.74
N SER A 385 -33.92 -15.42 -0.76
CA SER A 385 -33.73 -14.23 0.08
C SER A 385 -32.50 -14.36 1.00
N ALA A 386 -32.31 -15.54 1.61
CA ALA A 386 -31.14 -15.82 2.43
C ALA A 386 -29.84 -15.76 1.60
N VAL A 387 -29.81 -16.44 0.45
CA VAL A 387 -28.65 -16.43 -0.46
C VAL A 387 -28.32 -15.02 -0.96
N ALA A 388 -29.33 -14.20 -1.27
CA ALA A 388 -29.12 -12.81 -1.65
C ALA A 388 -28.50 -11.98 -0.51
N THR A 389 -28.92 -12.23 0.73
CA THR A 389 -28.40 -11.55 1.93
C THR A 389 -26.94 -11.96 2.21
N ASP A 390 -26.64 -13.26 2.15
CA ASP A 390 -25.30 -13.79 2.34
C ASP A 390 -24.34 -13.29 1.25
N LYS A 391 -24.82 -13.21 0.01
CA LYS A 391 -24.06 -12.64 -1.11
C LYS A 391 -23.74 -11.17 -0.85
N LEU A 392 -24.71 -10.36 -0.43
CA LEU A 392 -24.50 -8.94 -0.13
C LEU A 392 -23.50 -8.75 1.02
N SER A 393 -23.59 -9.56 2.07
CA SER A 393 -22.64 -9.56 3.19
C SER A 393 -21.22 -9.91 2.72
N SER A 394 -21.09 -10.98 1.91
CA SER A 394 -19.81 -11.43 1.37
C SER A 394 -19.18 -10.38 0.44
N ASP A 395 -19.96 -9.81 -0.49
CA ASP A 395 -19.51 -8.75 -1.40
C ASP A 395 -19.02 -7.51 -0.62
N THR A 396 -19.70 -7.19 0.49
CA THR A 396 -19.30 -6.10 1.40
C THR A 396 -17.97 -6.41 2.10
N GLN A 397 -17.79 -7.64 2.59
CA GLN A 397 -16.53 -8.07 3.22
C GLN A 397 -15.37 -8.06 2.21
N PHE A 398 -15.57 -8.60 1.00
CA PHE A 398 -14.55 -8.56 -0.05
C PHE A 398 -14.19 -7.13 -0.47
N SER A 399 -15.17 -6.22 -0.51
CA SER A 399 -14.93 -4.80 -0.79
C SER A 399 -14.11 -4.12 0.31
N LYS A 400 -14.34 -4.46 1.59
CA LYS A 400 -13.52 -3.97 2.72
C LYS A 400 -12.08 -4.47 2.62
N VAL A 401 -11.90 -5.77 2.40
CA VAL A 401 -10.57 -6.39 2.22
C VAL A 401 -9.84 -5.76 1.03
N ALA A 402 -10.52 -5.51 -0.08
CA ALA A 402 -9.93 -4.86 -1.25
C ALA A 402 -9.47 -3.41 -0.96
N LYS A 403 -10.26 -2.64 -0.19
CA LYS A 403 -9.88 -1.30 0.27
C LYS A 403 -8.68 -1.35 1.22
N GLU A 404 -8.67 -2.27 2.18
CA GLU A 404 -7.52 -2.48 3.09
C GLU A 404 -6.26 -2.87 2.32
N GLN A 405 -6.36 -3.79 1.36
CA GLN A 405 -5.25 -4.19 0.51
C GLN A 405 -4.72 -3.03 -0.34
N SER A 406 -5.60 -2.19 -0.88
CA SER A 406 -5.22 -0.98 -1.63
C SER A 406 -4.50 0.04 -0.73
N GLY A 407 -4.98 0.22 0.51
CA GLY A 407 -4.32 1.04 1.52
C GLY A 407 -2.93 0.51 1.91
N GLN A 408 -2.80 -0.80 2.14
CA GLN A 408 -1.52 -1.45 2.42
C GLN A 408 -0.54 -1.32 1.23
N ASN A 409 -1.01 -1.52 0.01
CA ASN A 409 -0.19 -1.37 -1.20
C ASN A 409 0.33 0.06 -1.37
N SER A 410 -0.52 1.07 -1.10
CA SER A 410 -0.13 2.48 -1.13
C SER A 410 0.91 2.79 -0.07
N LEU A 411 0.70 2.32 1.18
CA LEU A 411 1.67 2.47 2.26
C LEU A 411 3.03 1.82 1.94
N ILE A 412 3.01 0.62 1.34
CA ILE A 412 4.23 -0.06 0.88
C ILE A 412 4.94 0.78 -0.19
N SER A 413 4.20 1.35 -1.14
CA SER A 413 4.75 2.22 -2.19
C SER A 413 5.39 3.48 -1.60
N ASP A 414 4.71 4.14 -0.66
CA ASP A 414 5.20 5.35 0.01
C ASP A 414 6.47 5.07 0.81
N ILE A 415 6.51 3.94 1.52
CA ILE A 415 7.70 3.48 2.25
C ILE A 415 8.86 3.23 1.28
N LEU A 416 8.64 2.53 0.17
CA LEU A 416 9.68 2.25 -0.83
C LEU A 416 10.19 3.53 -1.51
N ASN A 417 9.31 4.49 -1.77
CA ASN A 417 9.66 5.79 -2.34
C ASN A 417 10.47 6.62 -1.34
N ALA A 418 10.09 6.63 -0.06
CA ALA A 418 10.85 7.28 1.01
C ALA A 418 12.26 6.68 1.14
N PHE A 419 12.39 5.34 1.13
CA PHE A 419 13.70 4.68 1.13
C PHE A 419 14.54 5.03 -0.10
N SER A 420 13.93 5.08 -1.28
CA SER A 420 14.62 5.43 -2.53
C SER A 420 15.12 6.88 -2.54
N LYS A 421 14.32 7.80 -1.99
CA LYS A 421 14.69 9.22 -1.88
C LYS A 421 15.84 9.44 -0.89
N GLU A 422 15.86 8.68 0.20
CA GLU A 422 16.88 8.79 1.24
C GLU A 422 18.18 8.08 0.87
N SER A 423 18.10 6.97 0.13
CA SER A 423 19.21 6.33 -0.58
C SER A 423 19.95 7.29 -1.52
N GLY A 424 19.22 8.23 -2.15
CA GLY A 424 19.80 9.24 -3.04
C GLY A 424 20.72 10.26 -2.37
N LYS A 425 20.75 10.33 -1.02
CA LYS A 425 21.56 11.30 -0.25
C LYS A 425 22.98 10.81 0.08
N GLY A 426 23.35 9.57 -0.29
CA GLY A 426 24.74 9.18 -0.53
C GLY A 426 25.70 8.98 0.66
N THR A 427 25.36 9.28 1.91
CA THR A 427 26.33 9.07 3.03
C THR A 427 25.77 8.54 4.34
N ASN A 428 24.46 8.67 4.63
CA ASN A 428 23.86 8.20 5.89
C ASN A 428 22.44 7.65 5.65
N LEU A 429 22.29 6.34 5.42
CA LEU A 429 20.98 5.70 5.28
C LEU A 429 20.68 4.82 6.50
N LYS A 430 19.66 5.19 7.29
CA LYS A 430 19.19 4.41 8.44
C LYS A 430 18.22 3.33 7.97
N LEU A 431 18.61 2.06 8.07
CA LEU A 431 17.77 0.90 7.77
C LEU A 431 17.18 0.35 9.08
N ASN A 432 15.91 -0.08 9.05
CA ASN A 432 15.10 -0.50 10.21
C ASN A 432 14.72 -1.99 10.16
N SER A 433 15.53 -2.84 9.51
CA SER A 433 15.29 -4.28 9.46
C SER A 433 16.58 -5.07 9.22
N SER A 434 16.65 -6.28 9.77
CA SER A 434 17.79 -7.19 9.71
C SER A 434 18.26 -7.54 8.28
N ALA A 435 19.58 -7.48 8.12
CA ALA A 435 20.39 -7.90 6.97
C ALA A 435 19.81 -7.63 5.57
N THR A 436 20.09 -6.43 5.01
CA THR A 436 19.83 -6.18 3.58
C THR A 436 21.11 -6.38 2.75
N LYS A 437 20.97 -7.05 1.59
CA LYS A 437 22.03 -7.05 0.57
C LYS A 437 21.95 -5.75 -0.22
N ILE A 438 23.09 -5.22 -0.63
CA ILE A 438 23.13 -4.15 -1.63
C ILE A 438 22.51 -4.70 -2.93
N LEU A 439 21.44 -4.06 -3.42
CA LEU A 439 20.73 -4.51 -4.62
C LEU A 439 21.11 -3.73 -5.86
N GLY A 440 21.58 -2.50 -5.66
CA GLY A 440 22.11 -1.67 -6.72
C GLY A 440 23.09 -0.67 -6.14
N MET A 441 24.16 -0.40 -6.87
CA MET A 441 25.04 0.72 -6.57
C MET A 441 25.34 1.46 -7.86
N SER A 442 25.46 2.78 -7.76
CA SER A 442 25.93 3.65 -8.83
C SER A 442 27.05 4.53 -8.29
N ILE A 443 28.17 4.53 -8.99
CA ILE A 443 29.37 5.30 -8.70
C ILE A 443 29.56 6.27 -9.86
N TYR A 444 29.62 7.56 -9.58
CA TYR A 444 29.60 8.63 -10.56
C TYR A 444 30.95 9.36 -10.61
N GLY A 445 31.29 9.85 -11.80
CA GLY A 445 32.47 10.69 -12.01
C GLY A 445 32.36 12.05 -11.32
N ASN A 446 33.50 12.65 -10.99
CA ASN A 446 33.57 13.93 -10.30
C ASN A 446 34.70 14.83 -10.84
N THR A 447 34.84 14.92 -12.17
CA THR A 447 35.97 15.65 -12.80
C THR A 447 36.04 17.10 -12.40
N GLU A 448 37.25 17.56 -12.13
CA GLU A 448 37.55 18.95 -11.88
C GLU A 448 38.69 19.43 -12.79
N GLN A 449 38.55 20.67 -13.22
CA GLN A 449 39.62 21.43 -13.85
C GLN A 449 39.64 22.81 -13.20
N VAL A 450 40.72 23.12 -12.50
CA VAL A 450 40.90 24.44 -11.90
C VAL A 450 41.03 25.47 -13.00
N LYS A 451 40.27 26.57 -12.87
CA LYS A 451 40.37 27.73 -13.75
C LYS A 451 40.86 28.91 -12.93
N THR A 452 42.00 29.48 -13.31
CA THR A 452 42.50 30.71 -12.71
C THR A 452 42.32 31.86 -13.67
N THR A 453 42.02 33.03 -13.12
CA THR A 453 41.99 34.27 -13.90
C THR A 453 43.37 34.91 -14.01
N GLY A 454 44.28 34.56 -13.09
CA GLY A 454 45.57 35.21 -12.92
C GLY A 454 45.47 36.46 -12.03
N LYS A 455 44.44 36.61 -11.20
CA LYS A 455 44.24 37.73 -10.28
C LYS A 455 45.13 37.66 -9.03
N ASN A 456 45.52 36.46 -8.58
CA ASN A 456 46.42 36.34 -7.44
C ASN A 456 47.85 36.68 -7.86
N MET A 457 48.36 37.80 -7.36
CA MET A 457 49.70 38.33 -7.59
C MET A 457 50.73 37.88 -6.55
N LEU A 458 50.30 37.14 -5.51
CA LEU A 458 51.15 36.78 -4.39
C LEU A 458 51.96 35.52 -4.67
N LYS A 459 53.19 35.69 -5.16
CA LYS A 459 54.15 34.58 -5.23
C LYS A 459 54.68 34.26 -3.83
N ILE A 460 54.48 33.02 -3.38
CA ILE A 460 54.95 32.53 -2.08
C ILE A 460 56.11 31.55 -2.28
N THR A 461 57.09 31.56 -1.38
CA THR A 461 58.20 30.59 -1.36
C THR A 461 58.31 29.94 0.00
N ALA A 462 58.40 28.60 0.01
CA ALA A 462 58.54 27.83 1.23
C ALA A 462 59.83 28.19 1.97
N ARG A 463 59.77 28.17 3.30
CA ARG A 463 60.95 28.34 4.14
C ARG A 463 61.76 27.05 4.18
N THR A 464 63.08 27.19 4.17
CA THR A 464 64.00 26.06 4.37
C THR A 464 64.35 25.82 5.84
N ALA A 465 64.10 26.81 6.72
CA ALA A 465 64.39 26.73 8.14
C ALA A 465 63.30 27.41 9.01
N PRO A 466 63.08 26.92 10.25
CA PRO A 466 62.14 27.53 11.18
C PRO A 466 62.47 29.00 11.47
N SER A 467 61.45 29.82 11.69
CA SER A 467 61.58 31.22 12.13
C SER A 467 60.98 31.34 13.53
N GLN A 468 61.77 31.76 14.51
CA GLN A 468 61.31 32.01 15.88
C GLN A 468 60.48 30.86 16.47
N GLY A 469 60.94 29.61 16.27
CA GLY A 469 60.27 28.40 16.76
C GLY A 469 59.07 27.92 15.93
N ILE A 470 58.73 28.59 14.81
CA ILE A 470 57.70 28.17 13.86
C ILE A 470 58.34 27.60 12.59
N SER A 471 57.97 26.37 12.25
CA SER A 471 58.29 25.73 10.97
C SER A 471 57.13 25.90 10.00
N SER A 472 57.41 26.02 8.71
CA SER A 472 56.37 26.22 7.68
C SER A 472 56.71 25.51 6.37
N THR A 473 55.70 24.98 5.69
CA THR A 473 55.78 24.41 4.34
C THR A 473 54.76 25.10 3.43
N VAL A 474 54.96 25.01 2.12
CA VAL A 474 54.03 25.52 1.11
C VAL A 474 53.70 24.41 0.14
N SER A 475 52.42 24.12 -0.03
CA SER A 475 51.90 23.10 -0.96
C SER A 475 51.81 23.66 -2.38
N ASP A 476 51.67 22.79 -3.38
CA ASP A 476 51.52 23.18 -4.79
C ASP A 476 50.27 24.03 -5.07
N ASP A 477 49.24 23.91 -4.23
CA ASP A 477 48.03 24.73 -4.28
C ASP A 477 48.16 26.09 -3.55
N GLY A 478 49.38 26.43 -3.13
CA GLY A 478 49.73 27.69 -2.45
C GLY A 478 49.35 27.75 -0.96
N THR A 479 48.86 26.64 -0.39
CA THR A 479 48.59 26.56 1.06
C THR A 479 49.90 26.64 1.85
N VAL A 480 49.99 27.59 2.77
CA VAL A 480 51.07 27.67 3.76
C VAL A 480 50.63 26.93 5.03
N THR A 481 51.31 25.83 5.34
CA THR A 481 51.10 25.11 6.60
C THR A 481 52.20 25.48 7.57
N TYR A 482 51.87 25.81 8.81
CA TYR A 482 52.88 26.15 9.82
C TYR A 482 52.56 25.58 11.18
N SER A 483 53.60 25.25 11.95
CA SER A 483 53.45 24.76 13.31
C SER A 483 54.68 25.01 14.17
N GLY A 484 54.47 25.15 15.48
CA GLY A 484 55.53 25.29 16.48
C GLY A 484 55.11 26.15 17.67
N THR A 485 56.08 26.43 18.54
CA THR A 485 55.89 27.37 19.66
C THR A 485 56.73 28.61 19.38
N THR A 486 56.08 29.77 19.33
CA THR A 486 56.78 31.03 19.07
C THR A 486 57.78 31.35 20.19
N THR A 487 59.02 31.67 19.81
CA THR A 487 60.09 32.12 20.73
C THR A 487 60.27 33.64 20.74
N GLY A 488 59.44 34.36 19.97
CA GLY A 488 59.37 35.81 19.88
C GLY A 488 57.98 36.27 19.46
N SER A 489 57.73 37.58 19.42
CA SER A 489 56.40 38.13 19.09
C SER A 489 56.03 38.16 17.60
N TRP A 490 56.82 37.47 16.78
CA TRP A 490 56.64 37.34 15.33
C TRP A 490 57.36 36.08 14.82
N ALA A 491 56.93 35.56 13.67
CA ALA A 491 57.61 34.47 12.97
C ALA A 491 57.32 34.52 11.47
N ASN A 492 58.34 34.43 10.62
CA ASN A 492 58.15 34.32 9.17
C ASN A 492 57.60 32.93 8.83
N ILE A 493 56.60 32.87 7.96
CA ILE A 493 56.01 31.60 7.48
C ILE A 493 56.25 31.37 5.99
N THR A 494 56.82 32.35 5.29
CA THR A 494 57.36 32.19 3.94
C THR A 494 58.74 32.84 3.88
N ASP A 495 59.54 32.51 2.87
CA ASP A 495 60.80 33.21 2.61
C ASP A 495 60.58 34.49 1.79
N TYR A 496 61.58 35.36 1.82
CA TYR A 496 61.59 36.59 1.05
C TYR A 496 61.63 36.26 -0.45
N THR A 497 60.55 36.61 -1.15
CA THR A 497 60.40 36.29 -2.57
C THR A 497 60.45 37.57 -3.40
N VAL A 498 61.42 37.64 -4.32
CA VAL A 498 61.45 38.68 -5.36
C VAL A 498 60.41 38.32 -6.43
N PHE A 499 59.53 39.27 -6.76
CA PHE A 499 58.53 39.05 -7.78
C PHE A 499 59.19 39.07 -9.17
N PRO A 500 58.86 38.12 -10.08
CA PRO A 500 59.44 38.06 -11.42
C PRO A 500 59.22 39.35 -12.22
N THR A 501 58.12 40.02 -11.95
CA THR A 501 57.78 41.34 -12.49
C THR A 501 57.28 42.20 -11.33
N PRO A 502 57.84 43.41 -11.12
CA PRO A 502 57.34 44.33 -10.12
C PRO A 502 55.84 44.58 -10.27
N LEU A 503 55.08 44.47 -9.18
CA LEU A 503 53.66 44.81 -9.17
C LEU A 503 53.53 46.34 -9.22
N PRO A 504 52.76 46.94 -10.15
CA PRO A 504 52.69 48.39 -10.32
C PRO A 504 52.28 49.18 -9.06
N ALA A 505 52.52 50.50 -9.06
CA ALA A 505 51.90 51.37 -8.07
C ALA A 505 50.37 51.34 -8.22
N GLY A 506 49.63 51.32 -7.11
CA GLY A 506 48.18 51.21 -7.14
C GLY A 506 47.57 50.71 -5.84
N THR A 507 46.27 50.45 -5.89
CA THR A 507 45.50 49.89 -4.78
C THR A 507 45.48 48.36 -4.89
N TYR A 508 45.73 47.70 -3.77
CA TYR A 508 45.75 46.25 -3.64
C TYR A 508 44.94 45.80 -2.44
N THR A 509 44.38 44.60 -2.53
CA THR A 509 43.73 43.92 -1.41
C THR A 509 44.50 42.66 -1.07
N PHE A 510 44.95 42.56 0.19
CA PHE A 510 45.58 41.36 0.75
C PHE A 510 44.56 40.57 1.55
N SER A 511 44.38 39.30 1.25
CA SER A 511 43.36 38.44 1.86
C SER A 511 43.92 37.08 2.30
N ILE A 512 43.21 36.47 3.26
CA ILE A 512 43.39 35.09 3.72
C ILE A 512 42.05 34.34 3.64
N ASP A 513 42.13 33.02 3.51
CA ASP A 513 40.97 32.13 3.36
C ASP A 513 40.01 32.10 4.56
N HIS A 514 40.52 32.30 5.77
CA HIS A 514 39.67 32.42 6.96
C HIS A 514 40.33 33.16 8.11
N SER A 515 39.50 33.64 9.05
CA SER A 515 39.92 34.52 10.14
C SER A 515 40.78 33.80 11.18
N ARG A 516 41.71 34.52 11.82
CA ARG A 516 42.62 34.02 12.85
C ARG A 516 42.57 34.86 14.11
N THR A 517 42.95 34.24 15.23
CA THR A 517 43.13 34.88 16.54
C THR A 517 44.46 35.62 16.68
N TYR A 518 45.40 35.40 15.76
CA TYR A 518 46.70 36.07 15.65
C TYR A 518 46.84 36.71 14.26
N ARG A 519 47.73 37.69 14.10
CA ARG A 519 47.78 38.49 12.86
C ARG A 519 48.59 37.79 11.78
N VAL A 520 48.03 37.69 10.58
CA VAL A 520 48.73 37.30 9.36
C VAL A 520 49.07 38.56 8.57
N VAL A 521 50.36 38.71 8.27
CA VAL A 521 50.92 39.95 7.74
C VAL A 521 51.66 39.68 6.44
N PHE A 522 51.31 40.44 5.40
CA PHE A 522 52.12 40.53 4.18
C PHE A 522 53.10 41.69 4.33
N LYS A 523 54.38 41.35 4.37
CA LYS A 523 55.47 42.32 4.44
C LYS A 523 56.12 42.41 3.07
N TYR A 524 56.24 43.62 2.55
CA TYR A 524 56.64 43.84 1.16
C TYR A 524 57.64 44.98 1.03
N LYS A 525 58.43 44.91 -0.05
CA LYS A 525 59.45 45.88 -0.40
C LYS A 525 59.03 46.64 -1.65
N LEU A 526 59.15 47.96 -1.60
CA LEU A 526 58.89 48.87 -2.72
C LEU A 526 60.16 49.14 -3.54
N ALA A 527 59.98 49.62 -4.78
CA ALA A 527 61.07 49.91 -5.71
C ALA A 527 62.07 50.97 -5.19
N ASP A 528 61.65 51.86 -4.29
CA ASP A 528 62.50 52.84 -3.61
C ASP A 528 63.29 52.26 -2.41
N ASN A 529 63.22 50.93 -2.23
CA ASN A 529 63.78 50.16 -1.12
C ASN A 529 63.10 50.33 0.24
N THR A 530 61.98 51.03 0.33
CA THR A 530 61.19 51.07 1.57
C THR A 530 60.50 49.72 1.80
N ILE A 531 60.29 49.38 3.08
CA ILE A 531 59.59 48.16 3.51
C ILE A 531 58.32 48.60 4.24
N SER A 532 57.21 47.96 3.90
CA SER A 532 55.89 48.20 4.51
C SER A 532 55.20 46.87 4.76
N ASP A 533 54.11 46.91 5.53
CA ASP A 533 53.31 45.73 5.80
C ASP A 533 51.81 46.02 5.78
N VAL A 534 51.04 44.96 5.55
CA VAL A 534 49.58 44.98 5.60
C VAL A 534 49.10 43.73 6.35
N ILE A 535 48.15 43.93 7.26
CA ILE A 535 47.57 42.87 8.08
C ILE A 535 46.22 42.48 7.47
N ALA A 536 46.03 41.21 7.10
CA ALA A 536 44.76 40.74 6.54
C ALA A 536 43.63 40.75 7.59
N ASN A 537 43.92 40.31 8.81
CA ASN A 537 42.94 40.16 9.88
C ASN A 537 43.16 41.20 11.01
N LEU A 538 42.86 42.47 10.72
CA LEU A 538 42.92 43.56 11.71
C LEU A 538 42.00 43.34 12.91
N THR A 539 40.85 42.71 12.67
CA THR A 539 39.88 42.26 13.68
C THR A 539 39.83 40.73 13.72
N ALA A 540 39.26 40.16 14.77
CA ALA A 540 39.15 38.71 14.94
C ALA A 540 38.31 38.02 13.85
N THR A 541 37.50 38.77 13.08
CA THR A 541 36.61 38.24 12.04
C THR A 541 37.01 38.68 10.63
N SER A 542 37.80 39.74 10.48
CA SER A 542 38.28 40.18 9.15
C SER A 542 39.26 39.17 8.55
N THR A 543 39.18 39.02 7.23
CA THR A 543 40.05 38.14 6.44
C THR A 543 40.79 38.88 5.33
N SER A 544 40.58 40.18 5.18
CA SER A 544 41.23 40.97 4.15
C SER A 544 41.41 42.43 4.56
N ASN A 545 42.36 43.08 3.89
CA ASN A 545 42.63 44.50 4.08
C ASN A 545 43.16 45.12 2.78
N THR A 546 42.68 46.31 2.48
CA THR A 546 43.02 47.07 1.27
C THR A 546 44.02 48.16 1.61
N PHE A 547 45.03 48.31 0.76
CA PHE A 547 46.10 49.29 0.92
C PHE A 547 46.50 49.87 -0.43
N THR A 548 47.15 51.03 -0.41
CA THR A 548 47.63 51.70 -1.63
C THR A 548 49.13 51.92 -1.55
N VAL A 549 49.84 51.62 -2.63
CA VAL A 549 51.27 51.83 -2.77
C VAL A 549 51.55 52.85 -3.86
N THR A 550 52.46 53.78 -3.58
CA THR A 550 52.87 54.85 -4.52
C THR A 550 54.05 54.44 -5.41
N GLN A 551 54.68 53.31 -5.11
CA GLN A 551 55.78 52.72 -5.85
C GLN A 551 55.48 51.26 -6.16
N PRO A 552 56.10 50.66 -7.18
CA PRO A 552 55.94 49.24 -7.47
C PRO A 552 56.41 48.35 -6.30
N ILE A 553 55.68 47.26 -6.03
CA ILE A 553 56.09 46.22 -5.09
C ILE A 553 57.02 45.25 -5.81
N ILE A 554 58.26 45.12 -5.33
CA ILE A 554 59.30 44.31 -5.98
C ILE A 554 59.51 42.94 -5.31
N ALA A 555 59.12 42.80 -4.05
CA ALA A 555 59.28 41.57 -3.28
C ALA A 555 58.36 41.55 -2.07
N GLY A 556 58.13 40.37 -1.49
CA GLY A 556 57.44 40.25 -0.22
C GLY A 556 57.51 38.85 0.38
N TYR A 557 56.96 38.73 1.58
CA TYR A 557 56.82 37.49 2.33
C TYR A 557 55.71 37.59 3.37
N LEU A 558 55.24 36.44 3.83
CA LEU A 558 54.27 36.33 4.90
C LEU A 558 54.95 36.07 6.23
N PHE A 559 54.46 36.74 7.26
CA PHE A 559 54.84 36.44 8.64
C PHE A 559 53.64 36.58 9.56
N ILE A 560 53.72 35.92 10.71
CA ILE A 560 52.71 35.92 11.76
C ILE A 560 53.18 36.83 12.89
N SER A 561 52.27 37.62 13.45
CA SER A 561 52.47 38.29 14.74
C SER A 561 51.53 37.70 15.79
N ALA A 562 52.14 37.12 16.83
CA ALA A 562 51.48 36.46 17.95
C ALA A 562 52.25 36.73 19.24
N ALA A 563 51.64 36.51 20.41
CA ALA A 563 52.33 36.65 21.69
C ALA A 563 53.46 35.62 21.82
N ASN A 564 54.58 35.99 22.48
CA ASN A 564 55.67 35.04 22.74
C ASN A 564 55.15 33.83 23.55
N GLY A 565 55.57 32.62 23.20
CA GLY A 565 55.09 31.37 23.79
C GLY A 565 53.77 30.87 23.22
N SER A 566 53.17 31.54 22.22
CA SER A 566 51.99 31.03 21.51
C SER A 566 52.32 29.72 20.79
N ILE A 567 51.47 28.71 20.98
CA ILE A 567 51.51 27.45 20.25
C ILE A 567 50.63 27.61 19.02
N LEU A 568 51.24 27.59 17.84
CA LEU A 568 50.56 27.76 16.56
C LEU A 568 50.65 26.45 15.79
N LYS A 569 49.53 26.03 15.18
CA LYS A 569 49.48 24.91 14.24
C LYS A 569 48.29 25.16 13.32
N ASP A 570 48.55 25.59 12.10
CA ASP A 570 47.48 26.03 11.22
C ASP A 570 47.81 26.00 9.72
N THR A 571 46.72 26.01 8.97
CA THR A 571 46.47 26.28 7.55
C THR A 571 46.38 27.75 7.15
N ILE A 572 47.02 28.30 6.10
CA ILE A 572 46.48 29.51 5.42
C ILE A 572 46.62 29.43 3.91
N LYS A 573 45.65 30.01 3.20
CA LYS A 573 45.79 30.43 1.80
C LYS A 573 45.75 31.95 1.75
N ALA A 574 46.76 32.57 1.16
CA ALA A 574 46.91 34.02 1.13
C ALA A 574 46.96 34.52 -0.32
N GLN A 575 46.34 35.67 -0.57
CA GLN A 575 46.16 36.21 -1.91
C GLN A 575 46.37 37.72 -1.89
N LEU A 576 46.96 38.23 -2.98
CA LEU A 576 47.13 39.66 -3.22
C LEU A 576 46.50 40.00 -4.57
N GLU A 577 45.52 40.88 -4.57
CA GLU A 577 44.73 41.24 -5.76
C GLU A 577 44.84 42.74 -6.03
N VAL A 578 44.78 43.13 -7.30
CA VAL A 578 44.65 44.54 -7.69
C VAL A 578 43.22 44.99 -7.42
N GLY A 579 43.07 46.16 -6.79
CA GLY A 579 41.77 46.74 -6.45
C GLY A 579 41.46 46.70 -4.95
N ASP A 580 40.22 47.04 -4.62
CA ASP A 580 39.71 47.27 -3.27
C ASP A 580 38.78 46.16 -2.75
N THR A 581 38.62 45.09 -3.52
CA THR A 581 37.71 43.99 -3.21
C THR A 581 38.49 42.68 -3.10
N ALA A 582 38.39 42.02 -1.95
CA ALA A 582 38.87 40.66 -1.79
C ALA A 582 37.90 39.69 -2.47
N THR A 583 38.44 38.76 -3.25
CA THR A 583 37.63 37.70 -3.86
C THR A 583 38.07 36.32 -3.38
N ASP A 584 37.33 35.28 -3.78
CA ASP A 584 37.68 33.90 -3.44
C ASP A 584 39.12 33.59 -3.88
N TYR A 585 39.83 32.84 -3.04
CA TYR A 585 41.21 32.45 -3.30
C TYR A 585 41.35 31.73 -4.64
N GLU A 586 42.35 32.13 -5.42
CA GLU A 586 42.89 31.34 -6.53
C GLU A 586 44.41 31.18 -6.39
N LEU A 587 44.92 30.11 -6.99
CA LEU A 587 46.35 29.84 -7.01
C LEU A 587 47.12 30.92 -7.78
N TYR A 588 48.30 31.31 -7.28
CA TYR A 588 49.23 32.16 -8.02
C TYR A 588 49.73 31.44 -9.29
N THR A 589 49.30 31.92 -10.46
CA THR A 589 49.70 31.39 -11.77
C THR A 589 50.54 32.39 -12.56
N GLY A 590 51.45 33.12 -11.89
CA GLY A 590 52.31 34.10 -12.57
C GLY A 590 51.56 35.29 -13.16
N GLY A 591 50.33 35.54 -12.70
CA GLY A 591 49.43 36.57 -13.24
C GLY A 591 48.78 36.22 -14.57
N LEU A 592 48.84 34.95 -14.98
CA LEU A 592 48.26 34.47 -16.22
C LEU A 592 47.03 33.61 -15.94
N ALA A 593 46.05 33.72 -16.82
CA ALA A 593 44.87 32.90 -16.81
C ALA A 593 45.21 31.43 -17.16
N SER A 594 44.61 30.48 -16.47
CA SER A 594 44.81 29.04 -16.70
C SER A 594 43.46 28.28 -16.73
N PRO A 595 43.31 27.17 -17.49
CA PRO A 595 44.29 26.61 -18.43
C PRO A 595 44.58 27.55 -19.61
N SER A 596 45.83 27.59 -20.06
CA SER A 596 46.28 28.32 -21.26
C SER A 596 47.51 27.62 -21.85
N PRO A 597 47.90 27.90 -23.11
CA PRO A 597 49.07 27.28 -23.73
C PRO A 597 50.37 27.49 -22.96
N GLN A 598 50.48 28.58 -22.19
CA GLN A 598 51.64 28.90 -21.38
C GLN A 598 51.56 28.32 -19.95
N LEU A 599 50.36 28.00 -19.47
CA LEU A 599 50.10 27.43 -18.14
C LEU A 599 49.04 26.33 -18.23
N PRO A 600 49.44 25.10 -18.59
CA PRO A 600 48.52 23.98 -18.62
C PRO A 600 48.02 23.59 -17.22
N GLN A 601 46.88 22.90 -17.20
CA GLN A 601 46.29 22.31 -16.00
C GLN A 601 46.01 20.84 -16.24
N THR A 602 46.14 20.07 -15.16
CA THR A 602 45.64 18.70 -15.12
C THR A 602 44.12 18.72 -15.12
N ILE A 603 43.51 17.75 -15.81
CA ILE A 603 42.08 17.45 -15.70
C ILE A 603 41.98 16.31 -14.70
N ASN A 604 41.62 16.64 -13.47
CA ASN A 604 41.46 15.64 -12.42
C ASN A 604 40.18 14.85 -12.70
N LYS A 605 40.25 13.53 -12.64
CA LYS A 605 39.14 12.62 -12.92
C LYS A 605 39.11 11.52 -11.89
N VAL A 606 37.99 10.80 -11.81
CA VAL A 606 37.91 9.64 -10.93
C VAL A 606 38.52 8.44 -11.67
N SER A 607 39.63 7.92 -11.15
CA SER A 607 40.27 6.69 -11.63
C SER A 607 40.72 5.86 -10.45
N GLY A 608 40.04 4.74 -10.18
CA GLY A 608 40.27 3.95 -8.97
C GLY A 608 39.63 4.53 -7.70
N ALA A 609 39.15 3.65 -6.82
CA ALA A 609 38.68 4.04 -5.48
C ALA A 609 38.83 2.90 -4.47
N GLY A 610 39.25 3.24 -3.25
CA GLY A 610 39.11 2.35 -2.10
C GLY A 610 37.73 2.50 -1.50
N ILE A 611 36.91 1.45 -1.52
CA ILE A 611 35.57 1.44 -0.93
C ILE A 611 35.63 0.66 0.38
N TYR A 612 35.38 1.35 1.48
CA TYR A 612 35.36 0.81 2.83
C TYR A 612 33.91 0.70 3.26
N ILE A 613 33.46 -0.53 3.48
CA ILE A 613 32.14 -0.82 4.02
C ILE A 613 32.37 -1.33 5.43
N GLN A 614 31.99 -0.53 6.42
CA GLN A 614 32.11 -0.90 7.82
C GLN A 614 30.75 -0.83 8.51
N SER A 615 30.54 -1.71 9.47
CA SER A 615 29.35 -1.68 10.29
C SER A 615 29.31 -0.40 11.13
N LYS A 616 28.12 -0.11 11.66
CA LYS A 616 27.86 1.05 12.51
C LYS A 616 28.80 1.11 13.72
N ASN A 617 29.06 -0.03 14.35
CA ASN A 617 30.01 -0.10 15.46
C ASN A 617 31.44 -0.03 14.92
N LEU A 618 32.15 1.03 15.27
CA LEU A 618 33.51 1.33 14.85
C LEU A 618 34.57 0.74 15.78
N PHE A 619 34.19 -0.09 16.76
CA PHE A 619 35.12 -0.71 17.69
C PHE A 619 34.97 -2.22 17.71
N ASN A 620 35.95 -2.91 17.13
CA ASN A 620 36.07 -4.36 17.22
C ASN A 620 36.57 -4.82 18.61
N THR A 621 35.67 -5.38 19.40
CA THR A 621 35.94 -5.92 20.74
C THR A 621 36.28 -7.42 20.76
N ARG A 622 36.42 -8.06 19.59
CA ARG A 622 36.78 -9.49 19.50
C ARG A 622 38.26 -9.70 19.77
N PHE A 623 38.66 -9.55 21.03
CA PHE A 623 40.06 -9.63 21.49
C PHE A 623 40.64 -11.05 21.45
N GLY A 624 39.79 -12.07 21.22
CA GLY A 624 40.16 -13.48 21.19
C GLY A 624 40.28 -14.08 22.58
N ASN A 625 40.06 -15.39 22.69
CA ASN A 625 40.20 -16.10 23.96
C ASN A 625 41.69 -16.35 24.25
N ARG A 626 42.24 -15.70 25.28
CA ARG A 626 43.66 -15.83 25.67
C ARG A 626 43.90 -15.28 27.07
N THR A 627 45.04 -15.61 27.65
CA THR A 627 45.55 -14.97 28.86
C THR A 627 46.63 -13.96 28.48
N LEU A 628 46.49 -12.72 28.95
CA LEU A 628 47.46 -11.65 28.74
C LEU A 628 47.86 -11.07 30.10
N ASN A 629 49.14 -11.19 30.46
CA ASN A 629 49.71 -10.63 31.70
C ASN A 629 48.86 -10.94 32.95
N ASN A 630 48.52 -12.23 33.13
CA ASN A 630 47.71 -12.76 34.24
C ASN A 630 46.22 -12.36 34.27
N VAL A 631 45.71 -11.75 33.21
CA VAL A 631 44.27 -11.55 32.99
C VAL A 631 43.80 -12.51 31.91
N GLU A 632 42.83 -13.34 32.24
CA GLU A 632 42.09 -14.16 31.27
C GLU A 632 41.08 -13.26 30.53
N ILE A 633 41.13 -13.32 29.20
CA ILE A 633 40.22 -12.64 28.29
C ILE A 633 39.38 -13.69 27.59
N LYS A 634 38.06 -13.52 27.66
CA LYS A 634 37.10 -14.34 26.93
C LYS A 634 36.17 -13.45 26.11
N THR A 635 36.06 -13.73 24.82
CA THR A 635 35.16 -13.04 23.87
C THR A 635 33.93 -13.92 23.64
N TYR A 636 32.76 -13.28 23.46
CA TYR A 636 31.48 -13.96 23.25
C TYR A 636 30.86 -13.59 21.90
N GLU A 637 29.96 -14.43 21.39
CA GLU A 637 29.27 -14.21 20.11
C GLU A 637 28.41 -12.95 20.11
N ASP A 638 27.89 -12.56 21.28
CA ASP A 638 27.13 -11.32 21.49
C ASP A 638 28.00 -10.04 21.51
N GLY A 639 29.28 -10.17 21.13
CA GLY A 639 30.25 -9.08 21.03
C GLY A 639 30.74 -8.49 22.36
N SER A 640 30.32 -9.07 23.49
CA SER A 640 30.92 -8.77 24.79
C SER A 640 32.24 -9.50 25.00
N PHE A 641 33.00 -9.05 25.99
CA PHE A 641 34.20 -9.72 26.48
C PHE A 641 34.23 -9.69 28.01
N SER A 642 34.88 -10.67 28.63
CA SER A 642 35.09 -10.69 30.08
C SER A 642 36.57 -10.69 30.43
N LEU A 643 36.90 -10.02 31.54
CA LEU A 643 38.21 -9.97 32.16
C LEU A 643 38.18 -10.67 33.51
N ASN A 644 39.15 -11.56 33.76
CA ASN A 644 39.26 -12.27 35.02
C ASN A 644 40.73 -12.40 35.45
N GLY A 645 41.06 -12.00 36.68
CA GLY A 645 42.42 -11.99 37.21
C GLY A 645 42.98 -10.59 37.45
N THR A 646 44.25 -10.51 37.86
CA THR A 646 44.94 -9.24 38.16
C THR A 646 46.10 -9.06 37.21
N VAL A 647 46.15 -7.90 36.55
CA VAL A 647 47.20 -7.63 35.56
C VAL A 647 48.58 -7.48 36.22
N SER A 648 49.62 -8.11 35.67
CA SER A 648 51.00 -7.95 36.14
C SER A 648 51.71 -6.76 35.51
N ILE A 649 51.42 -6.45 34.23
CA ILE A 649 51.96 -5.32 33.48
C ILE A 649 50.85 -4.73 32.61
N GLY A 650 50.78 -3.40 32.53
CA GLY A 650 49.78 -2.69 31.73
C GLY A 650 49.65 -3.26 30.33
N SER A 651 48.40 -3.44 29.88
CA SER A 651 48.11 -4.25 28.69
C SER A 651 47.08 -3.59 27.79
N SER A 652 47.40 -3.47 26.49
CA SER A 652 46.46 -3.08 25.45
C SER A 652 45.71 -4.30 24.94
N LEU A 653 44.39 -4.34 25.17
CA LEU A 653 43.50 -5.30 24.55
C LEU A 653 43.22 -4.87 23.12
N ILE A 654 43.95 -5.48 22.19
CA ILE A 654 43.82 -5.28 20.75
C ILE A 654 43.41 -6.61 20.12
N THR A 655 42.56 -6.56 19.09
CA THR A 655 42.19 -7.74 18.30
C THR A 655 43.44 -8.43 17.74
N PRO A 656 43.53 -9.78 17.72
CA PRO A 656 44.73 -10.48 17.24
C PRO A 656 45.13 -10.14 15.80
N THR A 657 44.17 -9.76 14.95
CA THR A 657 44.36 -9.36 13.55
C THR A 657 44.73 -7.89 13.37
N TYR A 658 44.84 -7.10 14.46
CA TYR A 658 45.06 -5.65 14.42
C TYR A 658 44.10 -4.94 13.44
N THR A 659 42.81 -5.31 13.51
CA THR A 659 41.81 -4.78 12.59
C THR A 659 41.70 -3.26 12.77
N LYS A 660 41.90 -2.51 11.69
CA LYS A 660 41.73 -1.05 11.68
C LYS A 660 40.28 -0.70 11.34
N SER A 661 39.73 0.29 12.03
CA SER A 661 38.42 0.90 11.80
C SER A 661 38.61 2.28 11.20
N PHE A 662 37.77 2.68 10.25
CA PHE A 662 37.82 4.02 9.66
C PHE A 662 37.04 4.99 10.56
N ILE A 663 37.76 5.87 11.26
CA ILE A 663 37.17 6.79 12.23
C ILE A 663 37.80 8.17 12.01
N PRO A 664 37.23 8.97 11.09
CA PRO A 664 37.75 10.28 10.73
C PRO A 664 37.53 11.33 11.84
N ALA A 665 37.96 12.57 11.59
CA ALA A 665 37.63 13.68 12.47
C ALA A 665 36.10 13.85 12.57
N GLY A 666 35.60 14.02 13.78
CA GLY A 666 34.17 14.13 14.07
C GLY A 666 33.84 13.91 15.54
N LYS A 667 32.55 14.05 15.85
CA LYS A 667 31.98 13.70 17.15
C LYS A 667 31.45 12.27 17.13
N TYR A 668 31.63 11.55 18.22
CA TYR A 668 31.29 10.14 18.39
C TYR A 668 30.73 9.89 19.80
N LYS A 669 29.94 8.83 19.95
CA LYS A 669 29.51 8.26 21.23
C LYS A 669 30.23 6.94 21.45
N LEU A 670 30.92 6.82 22.59
CA LEU A 670 31.45 5.56 23.08
C LEU A 670 30.52 5.03 24.17
N VAL A 671 29.85 3.92 23.89
CA VAL A 671 28.86 3.28 24.76
C VAL A 671 29.51 2.05 25.38
N VAL A 672 29.50 1.96 26.70
CA VAL A 672 30.05 0.85 27.47
C VAL A 672 28.95 0.27 28.35
N GLU A 673 28.59 -0.99 28.11
CA GLU A 673 27.57 -1.71 28.87
C GLU A 673 28.25 -2.64 29.89
N HIS A 674 27.86 -2.54 31.16
CA HIS A 674 28.30 -3.47 32.20
C HIS A 674 27.31 -4.64 32.29
N LEU A 675 27.71 -5.80 31.78
CA LEU A 675 26.84 -6.98 31.68
C LEU A 675 26.98 -7.95 32.87
N GLY A 676 27.87 -7.66 33.82
CA GLY A 676 28.07 -8.45 35.03
C GLY A 676 29.54 -8.59 35.42
N GLY A 677 29.77 -9.30 36.53
CA GLY A 677 31.08 -9.36 37.16
C GLY A 677 31.37 -8.14 38.04
N THR A 678 32.54 -8.11 38.65
CA THR A 678 32.94 -7.01 39.55
C THR A 678 34.43 -6.74 39.44
N VAL A 679 34.88 -5.66 40.06
CA VAL A 679 36.30 -5.36 40.26
C VAL A 679 36.57 -5.16 41.75
N GLU A 680 37.75 -5.56 42.17
CA GLU A 680 38.26 -5.33 43.52
C GLU A 680 39.51 -4.46 43.46
N LYS A 681 39.55 -3.40 44.27
CA LYS A 681 40.67 -2.46 44.28
C LYS A 681 41.90 -3.15 44.88
N ASN A 682 42.97 -3.25 44.10
CA ASN A 682 44.23 -3.86 44.50
C ASN A 682 45.32 -2.81 44.80
N PHE A 683 45.09 -1.55 44.44
CA PHE A 683 46.00 -0.42 44.69
C PHE A 683 45.22 0.86 45.07
N ALA A 684 45.70 1.60 46.08
CA ALA A 684 44.99 2.75 46.62
C ALA A 684 44.77 3.89 45.59
N GLY A 685 45.77 4.16 44.75
CA GLY A 685 45.73 5.22 43.72
C GLY A 685 45.06 4.85 42.41
N ALA A 686 44.32 3.72 42.36
CA ALA A 686 43.57 3.33 41.18
C ALA A 686 42.34 4.23 40.97
N ASN A 687 42.38 5.07 39.94
CA ASN A 687 41.37 6.12 39.65
C ASN A 687 40.37 5.76 38.54
N PHE A 688 40.68 4.74 37.72
CA PHE A 688 39.82 4.23 36.66
C PHE A 688 40.06 2.73 36.46
N VAL A 689 39.04 2.00 36.03
CA VAL A 689 39.03 0.54 35.80
C VAL A 689 39.70 0.21 34.48
N ALA A 690 39.35 0.92 33.41
CA ALA A 690 39.97 0.79 32.10
C ALA A 690 40.01 2.15 31.40
N SER A 691 41.00 2.34 30.53
CA SER A 691 41.02 3.46 29.59
C SER A 691 40.65 2.95 28.20
N ILE A 692 39.87 3.72 27.45
CA ILE A 692 39.46 3.36 26.08
C ILE A 692 40.00 4.42 25.11
N PRO A 693 41.22 4.19 24.60
CA PRO A 693 41.85 4.95 23.52
C PRO A 693 41.14 4.96 22.17
N ILE A 694 40.99 6.17 21.61
CA ILE A 694 40.48 6.51 20.28
C ILE A 694 41.42 7.61 19.70
N GLN A 695 41.83 7.54 18.43
CA GLN A 695 43.09 8.14 17.95
C GLN A 695 43.20 9.69 17.94
N LYS A 696 44.44 10.17 18.22
CA LYS A 696 45.22 11.20 17.47
C LYS A 696 46.74 10.89 17.51
N GLY A 697 47.28 9.96 16.70
CA GLY A 697 48.76 9.85 16.55
C GLY A 697 49.55 9.80 17.88
N SER A 698 50.43 10.80 18.11
CA SER A 698 51.21 10.97 19.35
C SER A 698 50.40 11.35 20.62
N VAL A 699 49.09 11.59 20.51
CA VAL A 699 48.18 11.97 21.60
C VAL A 699 46.93 11.10 21.56
N VAL A 700 46.56 10.46 22.66
CA VAL A 700 45.47 9.49 22.69
C VAL A 700 44.24 10.10 23.34
N TYR A 701 43.11 10.22 22.63
CA TYR A 701 41.84 10.53 23.29
C TYR A 701 41.40 9.31 24.07
N SER A 702 41.23 9.45 25.38
CA SER A 702 40.92 8.34 26.28
C SER A 702 39.65 8.64 27.04
N SER A 703 38.67 7.75 26.95
CA SER A 703 37.57 7.71 27.90
C SER A 703 37.91 6.76 29.03
N TYR A 704 37.68 7.18 30.27
CA TYR A 704 38.04 6.41 31.45
C TYR A 704 36.79 5.81 32.07
N LEU A 705 36.69 4.48 32.07
CA LEU A 705 35.63 3.75 32.78
C LEU A 705 35.98 3.72 34.26
N ARG A 706 35.10 4.19 35.14
CA ARG A 706 35.35 4.26 36.57
C ARG A 706 34.53 3.22 37.34
N PRO A 707 34.88 2.90 38.60
CA PRO A 707 34.13 1.93 39.39
C PRO A 707 32.64 2.29 39.54
N GLU A 708 32.31 3.58 39.66
CA GLU A 708 30.93 4.07 39.75
C GLU A 708 30.10 3.83 38.48
N ASP A 709 30.75 3.61 37.33
CA ASP A 709 30.08 3.27 36.08
C ASP A 709 29.72 1.78 36.01
N LEU A 710 30.22 0.93 36.92
CA LEU A 710 29.96 -0.52 36.97
C LEU A 710 28.68 -0.85 37.77
N ASN A 711 27.58 -0.19 37.45
CA ASN A 711 26.30 -0.31 38.16
C ASN A 711 25.32 -1.33 37.54
N GLY A 712 25.75 -2.05 36.50
CA GLY A 712 24.93 -3.01 35.77
C GLY A 712 24.09 -2.35 34.66
N GLY A 713 24.37 -1.09 34.35
CA GLY A 713 23.76 -0.33 33.26
C GLY A 713 24.78 0.10 32.19
N THR A 714 24.39 1.12 31.43
CA THR A 714 25.14 1.63 30.28
C THR A 714 25.75 2.99 30.59
N LYS A 715 27.03 3.16 30.26
CA LYS A 715 27.74 4.44 30.31
C LYS A 715 28.03 4.94 28.91
N ILE A 716 27.74 6.21 28.64
CA ILE A 716 28.02 6.86 27.36
C ILE A 716 29.06 7.96 27.59
N PHE A 717 30.10 7.97 26.75
CA PHE A 717 31.12 9.01 26.70
C PHE A 717 31.01 9.76 25.37
N ASP A 718 31.05 11.09 25.44
CA ASP A 718 31.25 11.93 24.27
C ASP A 718 32.71 11.88 23.85
N VAL A 719 32.95 11.71 22.56
CA VAL A 719 34.29 11.62 21.98
C VAL A 719 34.38 12.60 20.82
N ASN A 720 35.33 13.54 20.87
CA ASN A 720 35.51 14.53 19.81
C ASN A 720 36.92 14.41 19.21
N ILE A 721 36.99 14.02 17.93
CA ILE A 721 38.21 13.77 17.17
C ILE A 721 38.39 14.95 16.22
N THR A 722 39.39 15.81 16.45
CA THR A 722 39.57 17.05 15.66
C THR A 722 40.84 17.07 14.81
N ASP A 723 41.82 16.21 15.10
CA ASP A 723 43.06 16.05 14.33
C ASP A 723 43.32 14.55 14.13
N VAL A 724 43.38 14.06 12.89
CA VAL A 724 43.69 12.66 12.57
C VAL A 724 45.00 12.60 11.77
N LEU A 725 45.92 11.72 12.17
CA LEU A 725 47.15 11.45 11.39
C LEU A 725 46.95 10.35 10.34
N ASP A 726 46.09 9.38 10.66
CA ASP A 726 45.62 8.29 9.80
C ASP A 726 44.15 8.13 10.14
N GLU A 727 43.25 8.14 9.16
CA GLU A 727 41.81 7.96 9.41
C GLU A 727 41.47 6.50 9.74
N LYS A 728 42.44 5.59 9.67
CA LYS A 728 42.29 4.18 10.01
C LYS A 728 43.17 3.77 11.19
N TYR A 729 42.54 3.34 12.27
CA TYR A 729 43.26 2.83 13.44
C TYR A 729 42.49 1.75 14.17
N THR A 730 43.18 1.11 15.10
CA THR A 730 42.61 0.07 15.95
C THR A 730 42.33 0.67 17.33
N PRO A 731 41.05 0.99 17.66
CA PRO A 731 40.70 1.32 19.04
C PRO A 731 41.03 0.13 19.93
N PHE A 732 41.35 0.38 21.19
CA PHE A 732 41.74 -0.67 22.13
C PHE A 732 41.28 -0.34 23.54
N VAL A 733 41.24 -1.36 24.39
CA VAL A 733 40.99 -1.17 25.83
C VAL A 733 42.33 -1.31 26.55
N TRP A 734 42.75 -0.28 27.27
CA TRP A 734 43.92 -0.31 28.11
C TRP A 734 43.55 -0.75 29.53
N ILE A 735 44.13 -1.87 29.96
CA ILE A 735 44.07 -2.36 31.34
C ILE A 735 45.20 -1.69 32.13
N PRO A 736 44.90 -0.82 33.11
CA PRO A 736 45.90 -0.05 33.83
C PRO A 736 46.61 -0.86 34.92
N HIS A 737 47.85 -0.47 35.20
CA HIS A 737 48.68 -0.99 36.27
C HIS A 737 49.51 0.14 36.89
N ASN A 738 50.11 -0.13 38.04
CA ASN A 738 51.12 0.71 38.65
C ASN A 738 52.48 0.44 38.02
N GLU A 739 53.05 1.43 37.33
CA GLU A 739 54.36 1.32 36.68
C GLU A 739 55.53 1.18 37.68
N ALA A 740 55.41 1.72 38.90
CA ALA A 740 56.46 1.66 39.90
C ALA A 740 56.54 0.30 40.62
N THR A 741 55.40 -0.38 40.77
CA THR A 741 55.32 -1.65 41.53
C THR A 741 55.00 -2.86 40.66
N ASN A 742 54.73 -2.68 39.35
CA ASN A 742 54.23 -3.72 38.45
C ASN A 742 53.03 -4.48 39.05
N GLN A 743 52.13 -3.75 39.70
CA GLN A 743 50.90 -4.30 40.28
C GLN A 743 49.69 -3.74 39.55
N GLY A 744 48.78 -4.62 39.13
CA GLY A 744 47.50 -4.23 38.58
C GLY A 744 46.69 -3.39 39.56
N PHE A 745 46.08 -2.33 39.05
CA PHE A 745 45.23 -1.44 39.86
C PHE A 745 43.98 -2.16 40.39
N TRP A 746 43.47 -3.12 39.62
CA TRP A 746 42.23 -3.84 39.90
C TRP A 746 42.41 -5.34 39.70
N ASN A 747 41.76 -6.10 40.56
CA ASN A 747 41.51 -7.52 40.37
C ASN A 747 40.13 -7.69 39.72
N TYR A 748 40.10 -8.17 38.47
CA TYR A 748 38.87 -8.36 37.71
C TYR A 748 38.23 -9.71 38.10
N LYS A 749 36.95 -9.69 38.50
CA LYS A 749 36.18 -10.88 38.86
C LYS A 749 35.11 -11.12 37.81
N ASN A 750 35.52 -11.74 36.71
CA ASN A 750 34.69 -11.98 35.53
C ASN A 750 33.97 -10.71 35.03
N LEU A 751 34.63 -9.55 35.09
CA LEU A 751 34.07 -8.28 34.64
C LEU A 751 33.73 -8.38 33.15
N ARG A 752 32.44 -8.37 32.83
CA ARG A 752 31.91 -8.53 31.47
C ARG A 752 31.43 -7.18 30.95
N LEU A 753 32.06 -6.74 29.87
CA LEU A 753 31.79 -5.46 29.22
C LEU A 753 31.40 -5.68 27.76
N ARG A 754 30.59 -4.78 27.24
CA ARG A 754 30.30 -4.66 25.81
C ARG A 754 30.49 -3.21 25.40
N ILE A 755 31.16 -2.97 24.28
CA ILE A 755 31.55 -1.63 23.85
C ILE A 755 31.07 -1.39 22.42
N THR A 756 30.46 -0.23 22.22
CA THR A 756 30.00 0.27 20.92
C THR A 756 30.56 1.66 20.70
N LEU A 757 31.21 1.89 19.56
CA LEU A 757 31.65 3.23 19.15
C LEU A 757 30.88 3.64 17.90
N VAL A 758 30.14 4.74 17.95
CA VAL A 758 29.28 5.21 16.85
C VAL A 758 29.43 6.71 16.65
N LYS A 759 29.07 7.23 15.48
CA LYS A 759 29.14 8.69 15.22
C LYS A 759 28.06 9.41 16.01
N ASP A 760 28.32 10.65 16.41
CA ASP A 760 27.34 11.47 17.14
C ASP A 760 26.09 11.71 16.27
N GLY A 761 24.91 11.50 16.86
CA GLY A 761 23.62 11.49 16.15
C GLY A 761 23.18 10.11 15.63
N GLU A 762 24.04 9.08 15.70
CA GLU A 762 23.65 7.69 15.42
C GLU A 762 23.02 7.03 16.66
N ASP A 763 22.24 5.97 16.42
CA ASP A 763 21.65 5.15 17.47
C ASP A 763 22.76 4.49 18.32
N THR A 764 22.58 4.39 19.64
CA THR A 764 23.57 3.81 20.56
C THR A 764 23.36 2.32 20.86
N GLU A 765 22.32 1.69 20.31
CA GLU A 765 22.11 0.25 20.44
C GLU A 765 23.28 -0.55 19.85
N PHE A 766 23.67 -1.61 20.56
CA PHE A 766 24.79 -2.45 20.18
C PHE A 766 24.56 -3.14 18.84
N THR A 767 25.55 -3.00 17.97
CA THR A 767 25.66 -3.79 16.75
C THR A 767 27.05 -4.43 16.69
N PRO A 768 27.18 -5.69 16.23
CA PRO A 768 28.49 -6.30 16.04
C PRO A 768 29.38 -5.49 15.10
N PHE A 769 30.67 -5.44 15.40
CA PHE A 769 31.67 -4.95 14.47
C PHE A 769 31.77 -5.92 13.27
N ASP A 770 31.65 -5.38 12.05
CA ASP A 770 32.04 -6.03 10.81
C ASP A 770 32.70 -5.00 9.89
N SER A 771 33.73 -5.41 9.17
CA SER A 771 34.45 -4.51 8.27
C SER A 771 34.88 -5.26 7.02
N ASN A 772 34.38 -4.83 5.87
CA ASN A 772 34.79 -5.30 4.57
C ASN A 772 35.44 -4.16 3.81
N THR A 773 36.73 -4.32 3.52
CA THR A 773 37.47 -3.37 2.68
C THR A 773 37.57 -3.94 1.28
N THR A 774 37.02 -3.26 0.29
CA THR A 774 37.17 -3.63 -1.11
C THR A 774 37.81 -2.47 -1.86
N SER A 775 39.06 -2.64 -2.27
CA SER A 775 39.66 -1.73 -3.26
C SER A 775 39.12 -2.10 -4.64
N THR A 776 38.62 -1.10 -5.37
CA THR A 776 38.06 -1.28 -6.70
C THR A 776 38.77 -0.36 -7.69
N ALA A 777 39.39 -0.97 -8.70
CA ALA A 777 39.86 -0.27 -9.89
C ALA A 777 38.62 0.17 -10.68
N LEU A 778 38.20 1.41 -10.50
CA LEU A 778 37.13 1.99 -11.29
C LEU A 778 37.67 2.37 -12.67
N PRO A 779 36.89 2.15 -13.74
CA PRO A 779 37.12 2.80 -15.02
C PRO A 779 37.21 4.32 -14.84
N GLU A 780 37.83 5.01 -15.79
CA GLU A 780 37.88 6.48 -15.74
C GLU A 780 36.47 7.08 -15.87
N LEU A 781 36.04 7.80 -14.83
CA LEU A 781 34.74 8.45 -14.77
C LEU A 781 34.90 9.95 -14.73
N ASN A 782 34.30 10.63 -15.71
CA ASN A 782 34.31 12.08 -15.80
C ASN A 782 32.96 12.75 -15.51
N LYS A 783 33.00 14.06 -15.29
CA LYS A 783 31.84 14.95 -15.22
C LYS A 783 32.09 16.26 -15.95
N ILE A 784 31.20 16.64 -16.86
CA ILE A 784 31.22 17.94 -17.54
C ILE A 784 29.81 18.51 -17.53
N GLY A 785 29.60 19.58 -16.78
CA GLY A 785 28.26 20.17 -16.60
C GLY A 785 27.28 19.10 -16.10
N ASN A 786 26.22 18.85 -16.88
CA ASN A 786 25.19 17.84 -16.59
C ASN A 786 25.53 16.44 -17.12
N TYR A 787 26.64 16.26 -17.84
CA TYR A 787 27.06 15.00 -18.41
C TYR A 787 28.02 14.30 -17.44
N GLN A 788 27.61 13.18 -16.87
CA GLN A 788 28.36 12.49 -15.82
C GLN A 788 28.47 11.01 -16.16
N ASP A 789 29.69 10.51 -16.22
CA ASP A 789 29.94 9.08 -16.37
C ASP A 789 29.57 8.36 -15.08
N ARG A 790 29.16 7.10 -15.19
CA ARG A 790 28.90 6.25 -14.02
C ARG A 790 29.19 4.78 -14.25
N VAL A 791 29.57 4.09 -13.20
CA VAL A 791 29.47 2.64 -13.08
C VAL A 791 28.23 2.29 -12.28
N TYR A 792 27.38 1.39 -12.75
CA TYR A 792 26.21 0.96 -11.99
C TYR A 792 25.92 -0.52 -12.14
N SER A 793 25.31 -1.12 -11.10
CA SER A 793 24.81 -2.48 -11.15
C SER A 793 23.33 -2.54 -11.51
N LYS A 794 22.97 -3.48 -12.39
CA LYS A 794 21.60 -3.78 -12.81
C LYS A 794 21.50 -5.27 -13.14
N ASP A 795 20.46 -5.94 -12.65
CA ASP A 795 20.18 -7.35 -12.94
C ASP A 795 21.36 -8.30 -12.67
N GLY A 796 22.14 -8.01 -11.61
CA GLY A 796 23.31 -8.81 -11.23
C GLY A 796 24.56 -8.59 -12.08
N LYS A 797 24.53 -7.63 -13.02
CA LYS A 797 25.64 -7.25 -13.90
C LYS A 797 26.08 -5.83 -13.63
N TRP A 798 27.30 -5.50 -14.04
CA TRP A 798 27.89 -4.17 -13.92
C TRP A 798 28.01 -3.51 -15.28
N TYR A 799 27.68 -2.22 -15.34
CA TYR A 799 27.69 -1.42 -16.56
C TYR A 799 28.50 -0.15 -16.33
N LEU A 800 29.27 0.22 -17.34
CA LEU A 800 29.88 1.54 -17.47
C LEU A 800 29.04 2.35 -18.46
N GLU A 801 28.56 3.50 -18.02
CA GLU A 801 27.90 4.49 -18.87
C GLU A 801 28.83 5.70 -19.01
N LYS A 802 29.29 5.94 -20.25
CA LYS A 802 30.09 7.10 -20.62
C LYS A 802 29.17 8.16 -21.24
N ASN A 803 29.06 9.29 -20.56
CA ASN A 803 28.43 10.51 -21.03
C ASN A 803 29.47 11.54 -21.48
N THR A 804 30.76 11.19 -21.42
CA THR A 804 31.88 12.01 -21.86
C THR A 804 32.85 11.22 -22.73
N GLY A 805 33.51 11.95 -23.63
CA GLY A 805 34.63 11.49 -24.45
C GLY A 805 35.91 12.21 -24.06
N THR A 806 37.05 11.61 -24.39
CA THR A 806 38.38 12.20 -24.19
C THR A 806 39.19 12.01 -25.46
N LYS A 807 39.89 13.06 -25.90
CA LYS A 807 40.79 13.01 -27.05
C LYS A 807 42.07 13.77 -26.76
N THR A 808 43.20 13.15 -27.12
CA THR A 808 44.52 13.79 -27.13
C THR A 808 44.83 14.23 -28.56
N PHE A 809 45.37 15.43 -28.70
CA PHE A 809 45.82 16.01 -29.97
C PHE A 809 47.33 16.17 -29.95
N ASP A 810 48.00 15.52 -30.89
CA ASP A 810 49.47 15.44 -30.98
C ASP A 810 50.03 16.09 -32.25
N GLY A 811 49.16 16.70 -33.08
CA GLY A 811 49.54 17.40 -34.30
C GLY A 811 49.65 16.52 -35.54
N SER A 812 49.50 15.20 -35.41
CA SER A 812 49.48 14.27 -36.55
C SER A 812 48.25 14.46 -37.45
N GLU A 813 47.18 15.08 -36.93
CA GLU A 813 45.93 15.24 -37.65
C GLU A 813 45.99 16.28 -38.77
N SER A 814 44.98 16.25 -39.64
CA SER A 814 44.84 17.17 -40.79
C SER A 814 44.27 18.53 -40.38
N TRP A 815 45.00 19.23 -39.51
CA TRP A 815 44.67 20.58 -39.04
C TRP A 815 44.50 21.57 -40.20
N VAL A 816 43.67 22.59 -40.02
CA VAL A 816 43.50 23.72 -40.94
C VAL A 816 43.56 25.01 -40.15
N LYS A 817 44.24 26.04 -40.66
CA LYS A 817 44.20 27.40 -40.11
C LYS A 817 43.10 28.18 -40.84
N THR A 818 42.30 28.94 -40.09
CA THR A 818 41.29 29.81 -40.69
C THR A 818 41.94 31.04 -41.36
N SER A 819 41.18 31.75 -42.19
CA SER A 819 41.66 32.90 -42.98
C SER A 819 41.47 34.25 -42.30
N GLU A 820 40.95 34.31 -41.07
CA GLU A 820 40.72 35.59 -40.38
C GLU A 820 42.02 36.27 -39.99
N ASP A 821 42.08 37.57 -40.31
CA ASP A 821 43.19 38.43 -39.91
C ASP A 821 43.11 38.72 -38.40
N ASN A 822 44.25 38.63 -37.71
CA ASN A 822 44.45 38.91 -36.27
C ASN A 822 43.98 37.85 -35.26
N VAL A 823 43.65 36.63 -35.70
CA VAL A 823 43.46 35.47 -34.82
C VAL A 823 44.18 34.24 -35.40
N ASN A 824 44.69 33.35 -34.56
CA ASN A 824 45.32 32.11 -35.04
C ASN A 824 44.45 30.92 -34.65
N ILE A 825 43.33 30.79 -35.36
CA ILE A 825 42.38 29.70 -35.13
C ILE A 825 42.78 28.50 -36.00
N TYR A 826 43.03 27.38 -35.33
CA TYR A 826 43.32 26.08 -35.91
C TYR A 826 42.16 25.14 -35.62
N TYR A 827 41.67 24.44 -36.63
CA TYR A 827 40.52 23.55 -36.46
C TYR A 827 40.71 22.21 -37.15
N LEU A 828 39.95 21.25 -36.65
CA LEU A 828 39.88 19.90 -37.17
C LEU A 828 38.42 19.44 -37.20
N THR A 829 37.90 19.20 -38.40
CA THR A 829 36.53 18.73 -38.62
C THR A 829 36.40 17.24 -38.36
N ASN A 830 35.23 16.79 -37.89
CA ASN A 830 34.95 15.37 -37.63
C ASN A 830 36.00 14.68 -36.74
N SER A 831 36.48 15.40 -35.73
CA SER A 831 37.55 14.98 -34.85
C SER A 831 37.06 14.42 -33.53
N ILE A 832 35.86 14.79 -33.11
CA ILE A 832 35.20 14.37 -31.87
C ILE A 832 33.71 14.12 -32.15
N ASN A 833 32.99 13.54 -31.19
CA ASN A 833 31.55 13.25 -31.30
C ASN A 833 30.78 13.84 -30.12
N SER A 834 30.83 15.17 -29.99
CA SER A 834 30.12 15.85 -28.91
C SER A 834 28.63 16.01 -29.20
N VAL A 835 27.83 16.23 -28.15
CA VAL A 835 26.37 16.31 -28.21
C VAL A 835 25.83 17.53 -28.99
N SER A 836 26.58 18.63 -29.05
CA SER A 836 26.14 19.89 -29.68
C SER A 836 27.32 20.85 -29.89
N ASP A 837 27.04 22.02 -30.44
CA ASP A 837 27.99 23.14 -30.57
C ASP A 837 28.06 23.96 -29.28
N TYR A 838 29.26 24.44 -28.95
CA TYR A 838 29.59 25.21 -27.74
C TYR A 838 29.18 24.59 -26.39
N PRO A 839 29.14 23.25 -26.20
CA PRO A 839 28.91 22.67 -24.89
C PRO A 839 30.07 22.97 -23.95
N ASP A 840 29.86 22.75 -22.65
CA ASP A 840 30.96 22.74 -21.68
C ASP A 840 32.00 21.67 -22.04
N GLY A 841 33.24 21.89 -21.62
CA GLY A 841 34.39 21.08 -21.99
C GLY A 841 35.62 21.53 -21.24
N PHE A 842 36.55 20.60 -21.03
CA PHE A 842 37.82 20.85 -20.37
C PHE A 842 38.97 20.57 -21.33
N SER A 843 40.01 21.40 -21.28
CA SER A 843 41.24 21.16 -22.03
C SER A 843 42.46 21.45 -21.18
N THR A 844 43.48 20.62 -21.27
CA THR A 844 44.71 20.81 -20.48
C THR A 844 45.38 22.14 -20.75
N HIS A 845 45.20 22.74 -21.94
CA HIS A 845 45.92 23.94 -22.36
C HIS A 845 45.02 25.10 -22.82
N PHE A 846 43.70 24.93 -22.84
CA PHE A 846 42.82 25.97 -23.40
C PHE A 846 41.56 26.13 -22.57
N LYS A 847 41.09 27.37 -22.43
CA LYS A 847 39.76 27.62 -21.85
C LYS A 847 38.68 27.36 -22.87
N ASN A 848 37.58 26.75 -22.46
CA ASN A 848 36.43 26.62 -23.35
C ASN A 848 35.80 27.99 -23.62
N ALA A 849 35.78 28.41 -24.89
CA ALA A 849 35.11 29.59 -25.40
C ALA A 849 33.79 29.20 -26.07
N LYS A 850 32.68 29.64 -25.49
CA LYS A 850 31.33 29.44 -26.02
C LYS A 850 30.92 30.50 -27.06
N ALA A 851 31.89 31.10 -27.75
CA ALA A 851 31.65 32.21 -28.68
C ALA A 851 32.65 32.19 -29.84
N TYR A 852 32.23 32.74 -30.99
CA TYR A 852 33.06 32.91 -32.18
C TYR A 852 33.24 34.41 -32.51
N PRO A 853 34.45 34.87 -32.90
CA PRO A 853 35.70 34.13 -32.91
C PRO A 853 36.18 33.79 -31.49
N ASN A 854 36.88 32.66 -31.36
CA ASN A 854 37.51 32.24 -30.11
C ASN A 854 38.48 33.33 -29.63
N LYS A 855 38.53 33.63 -28.32
CA LYS A 855 39.57 34.51 -27.77
C LYS A 855 40.93 33.81 -27.81
N ALA A 856 42.03 34.56 -27.79
CA ALA A 856 43.36 33.96 -27.66
C ALA A 856 43.40 32.99 -26.46
N ASP A 857 44.07 31.87 -26.63
CA ASP A 857 44.27 30.83 -25.62
C ASP A 857 42.98 30.09 -25.21
N THR A 858 42.02 30.00 -26.13
CA THR A 858 40.73 29.31 -25.94
C THR A 858 40.43 28.26 -27.01
N PHE A 859 39.53 27.33 -26.72
CA PHE A 859 39.03 26.33 -27.66
C PHE A 859 37.50 26.29 -27.71
N ALA A 860 36.91 25.80 -28.80
CA ALA A 860 35.47 25.63 -28.96
C ALA A 860 35.15 24.33 -29.70
N ILE A 861 34.00 23.76 -29.39
CA ILE A 861 33.41 22.61 -30.09
C ILE A 861 32.34 23.14 -31.05
N ARG A 862 32.41 22.77 -32.33
CA ARG A 862 31.55 23.32 -33.40
C ARG A 862 31.19 22.27 -34.46
N GLY A 863 30.38 22.65 -35.45
CA GLY A 863 30.03 21.80 -36.59
C GLY A 863 29.08 20.68 -36.20
N GLY A 864 28.05 20.99 -35.41
CA GLY A 864 27.14 20.01 -34.82
C GLY A 864 27.79 19.12 -33.75
N GLY A 865 28.80 19.61 -33.04
CA GLY A 865 29.54 18.86 -32.01
C GLY A 865 30.68 17.99 -32.54
N SER A 866 30.94 18.00 -33.85
CA SER A 866 31.89 17.09 -34.50
C SER A 866 33.32 17.63 -34.60
N SER A 867 33.49 18.94 -34.47
CA SER A 867 34.72 19.65 -34.83
C SER A 867 35.29 20.39 -33.63
N ILE A 868 36.61 20.52 -33.58
CA ILE A 868 37.29 21.29 -32.54
C ILE A 868 38.08 22.44 -33.15
N PHE A 869 38.02 23.58 -32.48
CA PHE A 869 38.68 24.83 -32.86
C PHE A 869 39.53 25.30 -31.69
N PHE A 870 40.79 25.62 -31.92
CA PHE A 870 41.72 26.18 -30.94
C PHE A 870 42.22 27.52 -31.45
N ASN A 871 42.25 28.55 -30.60
CA ASN A 871 42.91 29.81 -30.91
C ASN A 871 44.17 29.95 -30.06
N HIS A 872 45.31 30.12 -30.71
CA HIS A 872 46.60 30.31 -30.03
C HIS A 872 47.08 31.76 -30.16
N GLY A 873 47.49 32.38 -29.05
CA GLY A 873 47.87 33.81 -29.06
C GLY A 873 49.05 34.15 -29.97
N THR A 874 50.06 33.28 -30.06
CA THR A 874 51.36 33.61 -30.71
C THR A 874 51.80 32.71 -31.87
N ILE A 875 51.27 31.49 -32.02
CA ILE A 875 51.65 30.58 -33.10
C ILE A 875 50.85 30.97 -34.34
N THR A 876 51.55 31.25 -35.45
CA THR A 876 50.93 31.85 -36.64
C THR A 876 50.87 30.93 -37.84
N THR A 877 51.68 29.87 -37.89
CA THR A 877 51.68 28.90 -38.99
C THR A 877 51.12 27.54 -38.56
N ILE A 878 50.65 26.75 -39.53
CA ILE A 878 50.13 25.41 -39.27
C ILE A 878 51.23 24.42 -38.85
N ASN A 879 52.44 24.55 -39.38
CA ASN A 879 53.54 23.65 -39.06
C ASN A 879 54.00 23.82 -37.62
N GLU A 880 54.15 25.07 -37.17
CA GLU A 880 54.46 25.39 -35.76
C GLU A 880 53.36 24.90 -34.81
N TRP A 881 52.09 25.03 -35.20
CA TRP A 881 50.96 24.52 -34.41
C TRP A 881 51.06 23.00 -34.20
N LYS A 882 51.33 22.24 -35.26
CA LYS A 882 51.49 20.78 -35.18
C LYS A 882 52.68 20.38 -34.29
N THR A 883 53.83 21.05 -34.45
CA THR A 883 55.01 20.83 -33.59
C THR A 883 54.72 21.14 -32.13
N TRP A 884 53.97 22.21 -31.87
CA TRP A 884 53.59 22.60 -30.52
C TRP A 884 52.63 21.59 -29.89
N LEU A 885 51.59 21.13 -30.60
CA LEU A 885 50.69 20.07 -30.11
C LEU A 885 51.46 18.81 -29.72
N ASN A 886 52.39 18.37 -30.56
CA ASN A 886 53.21 17.19 -30.33
C ASN A 886 54.04 17.29 -29.05
N SER A 887 54.52 18.49 -28.72
CA SER A 887 55.36 18.74 -27.55
C SER A 887 54.57 18.90 -26.25
N ASN A 888 53.25 19.16 -26.34
CA ASN A 888 52.43 19.56 -25.19
C ASN A 888 51.31 18.57 -24.85
N ASN A 889 50.99 17.59 -25.72
CA ASN A 889 49.95 16.57 -25.49
C ASN A 889 48.61 17.17 -25.03
N VAL A 890 47.97 17.96 -25.89
CA VAL A 890 46.73 18.65 -25.53
C VAL A 890 45.58 17.65 -25.42
N ILE A 891 45.01 17.53 -24.23
CA ILE A 891 43.86 16.65 -23.96
C ILE A 891 42.61 17.52 -23.90
N VAL A 892 41.52 17.03 -24.48
CA VAL A 892 40.18 17.61 -24.35
C VAL A 892 39.21 16.54 -23.87
N VAL A 893 38.43 16.89 -22.85
CA VAL A 893 37.27 16.10 -22.38
C VAL A 893 36.01 16.86 -22.79
N PHE A 894 35.06 16.15 -23.41
CA PHE A 894 33.86 16.73 -24.01
C PHE A 894 32.63 15.85 -23.75
N PRO A 895 31.41 16.40 -23.71
CA PRO A 895 30.20 15.62 -23.48
C PRO A 895 29.81 14.84 -24.73
N THR A 896 29.34 13.62 -24.57
CA THR A 896 28.89 12.72 -25.64
C THR A 896 27.46 12.24 -25.38
N LEU A 897 26.83 11.65 -26.39
CA LEU A 897 25.64 10.84 -26.13
C LEU A 897 26.00 9.65 -25.22
N PRO A 898 25.07 9.15 -24.39
CA PRO A 898 25.35 8.05 -23.48
C PRO A 898 25.78 6.78 -24.25
N VAL A 899 26.93 6.22 -23.88
CA VAL A 899 27.40 4.91 -24.36
C VAL A 899 27.43 3.97 -23.16
N ILE A 900 26.63 2.91 -23.21
CA ILE A 900 26.52 1.91 -22.14
C ILE A 900 27.23 0.63 -22.57
N THR A 901 28.18 0.18 -21.77
CA THR A 901 28.94 -1.06 -21.99
C THR A 901 28.89 -1.93 -20.74
N GLU A 902 28.63 -3.23 -20.90
CA GLU A 902 28.76 -4.20 -19.81
C GLU A 902 30.24 -4.35 -19.42
N ILE A 903 30.54 -4.34 -18.13
CA ILE A 903 31.89 -4.53 -17.60
C ILE A 903 32.15 -6.03 -17.51
N THR A 904 32.97 -6.55 -18.43
CA THR A 904 33.34 -7.97 -18.50
C THR A 904 34.78 -8.25 -18.09
N ASP A 905 35.60 -7.23 -17.84
CA ASP A 905 36.98 -7.40 -17.38
C ASP A 905 36.99 -8.16 -16.03
N PRO A 906 37.62 -9.35 -15.95
CA PRO A 906 37.53 -10.20 -14.75
C PRO A 906 38.06 -9.54 -13.47
N THR A 907 39.11 -8.72 -13.58
CA THR A 907 39.74 -8.07 -12.42
C THR A 907 38.81 -7.01 -11.84
N THR A 908 38.29 -6.15 -12.70
CA THR A 908 37.33 -5.08 -12.35
C THR A 908 36.02 -5.68 -11.85
N LEU A 909 35.50 -6.70 -12.54
CA LEU A 909 34.24 -7.36 -12.19
C LEU A 909 34.34 -8.09 -10.84
N ALA A 910 35.45 -8.77 -10.54
CA ALA A 910 35.66 -9.42 -9.24
C ALA A 910 35.68 -8.40 -8.08
N GLN A 911 36.27 -7.22 -8.29
CA GLN A 911 36.29 -6.15 -7.30
C GLN A 911 34.91 -5.49 -7.15
N LEU A 912 34.17 -5.29 -8.25
CA LEU A 912 32.81 -4.73 -8.22
C LEU A 912 31.80 -5.70 -7.58
N ASN A 913 31.90 -7.01 -7.86
CA ASN A 913 31.00 -8.01 -7.28
C ASN A 913 31.15 -8.14 -5.76
N LYS A 914 32.36 -7.97 -5.21
CA LYS A 914 32.57 -7.88 -3.74
C LYS A 914 31.74 -6.77 -3.09
N LEU A 915 31.44 -5.69 -3.82
CA LEU A 915 30.59 -4.61 -3.32
C LEU A 915 29.13 -5.05 -3.22
N MET A 916 28.64 -5.89 -4.14
CA MET A 916 27.29 -6.46 -4.09
C MET A 916 27.15 -7.55 -3.01
N GLU A 917 28.26 -8.21 -2.69
CA GLU A 917 28.34 -9.23 -1.63
C GLU A 917 28.45 -8.63 -0.23
N ALA A 918 28.82 -7.36 -0.12
CA ALA A 918 28.93 -6.66 1.15
C ALA A 918 27.55 -6.64 1.85
N ARG A 919 27.51 -7.26 3.04
CA ARG A 919 26.30 -7.33 3.86
C ARG A 919 26.19 -6.07 4.70
N THR A 920 24.99 -5.51 4.76
CA THR A 920 24.66 -4.45 5.70
C THR A 920 23.89 -5.05 6.87
N TYR A 921 24.34 -4.76 8.10
CA TYR A 921 23.63 -5.14 9.31
C TYR A 921 22.52 -4.14 9.60
N ASP A 922 21.58 -4.49 10.48
CA ASP A 922 20.51 -3.59 10.92
C ASP A 922 21.10 -2.24 11.40
N GLY A 923 20.61 -1.12 10.87
CA GLY A 923 21.14 0.22 11.13
C GLY A 923 21.88 0.91 9.96
N LEU A 924 22.62 1.99 10.30
CA LEU A 924 23.40 2.82 9.36
C LEU A 924 24.62 2.05 8.84
N THR A 925 24.72 1.87 7.52
CA THR A 925 25.94 1.38 6.88
C THR A 925 26.82 2.55 6.49
N ASN A 926 28.01 2.62 7.08
CA ASN A 926 29.00 3.62 6.74
C ASN A 926 29.79 3.15 5.51
N ILE A 927 29.48 3.73 4.36
CA ILE A 927 30.27 3.56 3.13
C ILE A 927 31.20 4.77 3.03
N SER A 928 32.48 4.53 3.26
CA SER A 928 33.52 5.55 3.04
C SER A 928 34.25 5.22 1.75
N VAL A 929 34.47 6.24 0.92
CA VAL A 929 35.19 6.08 -0.33
C VAL A 929 36.34 7.05 -0.40
N THR A 930 37.51 6.51 -0.69
CA THR A 930 38.74 7.28 -0.88
C THR A 930 39.16 7.17 -2.34
N GLY A 931 39.29 8.30 -3.03
CA GLY A 931 39.90 8.38 -4.36
C GLY A 931 41.38 8.78 -4.27
N THR A 932 42.15 8.52 -5.33
CA THR A 932 43.54 9.00 -5.45
C THR A 932 43.61 10.51 -5.68
N ASP A 933 42.67 11.05 -6.46
CA ASP A 933 42.64 12.46 -6.86
C ASP A 933 41.34 13.14 -6.45
N LEU A 934 40.20 12.48 -6.70
CA LEU A 934 38.86 12.98 -6.42
C LEU A 934 37.98 11.89 -5.84
N THR A 935 37.13 12.25 -4.88
CA THR A 935 36.14 11.34 -4.32
C THR A 935 34.94 11.24 -5.29
N PRO A 936 34.54 10.02 -5.72
CA PRO A 936 33.35 9.85 -6.54
C PRO A 936 32.06 10.11 -5.75
N GLU A 937 31.00 10.51 -6.46
CA GLU A 937 29.65 10.51 -5.91
C GLU A 937 29.07 9.09 -5.95
N ILE A 938 28.46 8.63 -4.87
CA ILE A 938 27.94 7.26 -4.78
C ILE A 938 26.47 7.28 -4.35
N LYS A 939 25.68 6.46 -5.03
CA LYS A 939 24.28 6.19 -4.70
C LYS A 939 24.10 4.70 -4.53
N VAL A 940 23.50 4.29 -3.42
CA VAL A 940 23.33 2.87 -3.09
C VAL A 940 21.87 2.58 -2.82
N LYS A 941 21.32 1.60 -3.54
CA LYS A 941 19.93 1.14 -3.41
C LYS A 941 19.87 -0.15 -2.59
N TYR A 942 19.00 -0.12 -1.58
CA TYR A 942 18.71 -1.25 -0.70
C TYR A 942 17.24 -1.68 -0.87
N MET A 943 16.91 -2.94 -0.59
CA MET A 943 15.53 -3.37 -0.32
C MET A 943 15.53 -4.23 0.94
N ARG A 944 14.42 -4.15 1.68
CA ARG A 944 14.07 -5.11 2.73
C ARG A 944 13.95 -6.51 2.12
N LYS A 945 14.53 -7.52 2.78
CA LYS A 945 14.20 -8.91 2.49
C LYS A 945 12.74 -9.12 2.93
N ILE A 946 11.82 -9.28 1.98
CA ILE A 946 10.43 -9.67 2.28
C ILE A 946 10.42 -11.20 2.25
N GLY A 947 10.23 -11.83 3.40
CA GLY A 947 10.22 -13.29 3.55
C GLY A 947 11.37 -13.80 4.42
N GLU A 948 11.20 -13.63 5.73
CA GLU A 948 11.59 -14.57 6.79
C GLU A 948 10.52 -14.51 7.87
#